data_AF-A0AAV4GIS6-F1
#
_entry.id   AF-A0AAV4GIS6-F1
#
_cell.length_a   1.000
_cell.length_b   1.000
_cell.length_c   1.000
_cell.angle_alpha   90.00
_cell.angle_beta   90.00
_cell.angle_gamma   90.00
#
_symmetry.space_group_name_H-M   'P 1'
#
loop_
_entity.id
_entity.type
_entity.pdbx_description
1 polymer ?
#
loop_
_entity_poly.entity_id
_entity_poly.type
_entity_poly.pdbx_seq_one_letter_code
_entity_poly.pdbx_strand_id
1 'polypeptide(L)'
;MVDEDGARVVAFGKYAGVAGMINILHGMGLRLLALGHHTPFMHIGPSHNYRNTEMARQAVRDAGYEIALGRMPRSVGPMTFIFTGSGNVSQGAQEVFQELPHEYIEPEHLPKVAAQGSTNKLYACVVSRDDHYTRKEGGRFDAEEFEQHPERYASTFSHNIAPYASCIINGIYWAVGAPRLITIPEAKTFAGDGVLICSIDNMPAQIPREATEYFGSLLFPYVRDMLASDAKSSFDDYNCSPIVKNAVIASNGKLTPNYEYIADLRTKSTVSSHKAKLTPGGERVLVLGAGYVSAPAVEYLTRTSSTSVTLASQFQQDLDTLTDQYPDVTPVLMDLATDMEDLDRQIGEHDLVISLLPYMFHADVAKLCIKHQKNMVTASYISPAMKDLHKQAMEAGITIMNEVGVDPGIDHMLAMQCFDEVQRAGGKITSYVSYCGGLPAPEHTDTPLLYKFNWFPKGVLLNVLSPAKYLKDGKVIEIPSGGALLDEVESLDFLPGFNVEGYPNRDSTMYASEYGIGSASTLLRGTIRYKGYMEAVRSLVTMGLFESGPDASLHPDGPEITWKEYMCTKFDKSGDILADSLKDLIYDRIGKSEAQLNCILNLGLISEDVIDKKGTPIDTLSNYLAKRLAYAPHERDMILMRHDVGIEWGDRKKEHRSINFVSYGDAGKTSAMAKTVGLPTGIAARMILNGEIQTKGVCGPMKMETYQPILQRLQKEGLSAVEEIKLL
;
A
#
# COMPACT_ATOMS: atom_id res chain seq x y z
N MET A 1 -15.29 20.87 -23.93
CA MET A 1 -15.49 21.81 -25.05
C MET A 1 -16.79 22.55 -24.80
N VAL A 2 -16.75 23.88 -24.85
CA VAL A 2 -17.90 24.77 -24.67
C VAL A 2 -17.95 25.77 -25.82
N ASP A 3 -19.14 26.26 -26.16
CA ASP A 3 -19.32 27.37 -27.10
C ASP A 3 -19.05 28.74 -26.43
N GLU A 4 -19.30 29.81 -27.18
CA GLU A 4 -19.07 31.20 -26.75
C GLU A 4 -19.97 31.62 -25.58
N ASP A 5 -21.12 30.97 -25.43
CA ASP A 5 -22.07 31.18 -24.31
C ASP A 5 -21.74 30.28 -23.10
N GLY A 6 -20.65 29.50 -23.17
CA GLY A 6 -20.21 28.58 -22.12
C GLY A 6 -21.00 27.27 -22.05
N ALA A 7 -21.88 27.00 -23.01
CA ALA A 7 -22.65 25.77 -23.07
C ALA A 7 -21.79 24.60 -23.59
N ARG A 8 -21.92 23.43 -22.97
CA ARG A 8 -21.14 22.23 -23.36
C ARG A 8 -21.66 21.68 -24.69
N VAL A 9 -20.80 21.72 -25.71
CA VAL A 9 -21.12 21.26 -27.08
C VAL A 9 -20.77 19.79 -27.35
N VAL A 10 -19.80 19.24 -26.63
CA VAL A 10 -19.39 17.82 -26.76
C VAL A 10 -19.48 17.16 -25.39
N ALA A 11 -20.44 16.24 -25.21
CA ALA A 11 -20.67 15.54 -23.95
C ALA A 11 -21.33 14.17 -24.13
N PHE A 12 -21.03 13.23 -23.23
CA PHE A 12 -21.61 11.87 -23.22
C PHE A 12 -22.94 11.75 -22.46
N GLY A 13 -23.44 12.84 -21.88
CA GLY A 13 -24.48 12.80 -20.84
C GLY A 13 -25.77 12.07 -21.24
N LYS A 14 -26.18 12.14 -22.51
CA LYS A 14 -27.46 11.54 -22.96
C LYS A 14 -27.47 10.01 -22.85
N TYR A 15 -26.45 9.34 -23.40
CA TYR A 15 -26.37 7.88 -23.36
C TYR A 15 -26.01 7.33 -21.98
N ALA A 16 -25.36 8.14 -21.12
CA ALA A 16 -25.24 7.82 -19.70
C ALA A 16 -26.63 7.71 -19.06
N GLY A 17 -27.54 8.65 -19.35
CA GLY A 17 -28.93 8.63 -18.94
C GLY A 17 -29.68 7.37 -19.39
N VAL A 18 -29.57 7.04 -20.68
CA VAL A 18 -30.22 5.85 -21.29
C VAL A 18 -29.75 4.56 -20.61
N ALA A 19 -28.44 4.31 -20.58
CA ALA A 19 -27.88 3.12 -19.95
C ALA A 19 -28.20 3.07 -18.44
N GLY A 20 -28.11 4.23 -17.78
CA GLY A 20 -28.44 4.37 -16.37
C GLY A 20 -29.88 3.99 -16.06
N MET A 21 -30.85 4.48 -16.83
CA MET A 21 -32.25 4.13 -16.60
C MET A 21 -32.51 2.62 -16.79
N ILE A 22 -31.91 2.00 -17.80
CA ILE A 22 -32.04 0.53 -18.00
C ILE A 22 -31.52 -0.23 -16.77
N ASN A 23 -30.33 0.14 -16.27
CA ASN A 23 -29.76 -0.48 -15.08
C ASN A 23 -30.55 -0.18 -13.81
N ILE A 24 -31.16 1.01 -13.69
CA ILE A 24 -32.05 1.37 -12.58
C ILE A 24 -33.27 0.46 -12.57
N LEU A 25 -33.90 0.24 -13.74
CA LEU A 25 -35.05 -0.65 -13.86
C LEU A 25 -34.67 -2.11 -13.57
N HIS A 26 -33.51 -2.57 -14.06
CA HIS A 26 -32.96 -3.88 -13.70
C HIS A 26 -32.73 -4.01 -12.18
N GLY A 27 -32.07 -3.02 -11.57
CA GLY A 27 -31.81 -2.96 -10.14
C GLY A 27 -33.09 -2.91 -9.31
N MET A 28 -34.13 -2.25 -9.81
CA MET A 28 -35.47 -2.28 -9.20
C MET A 28 -36.04 -3.69 -9.19
N GLY A 29 -35.89 -4.44 -10.29
CA GLY A 29 -36.28 -5.86 -10.37
C GLY A 29 -35.58 -6.71 -9.31
N LEU A 30 -34.24 -6.58 -9.19
CA LEU A 30 -33.46 -7.31 -8.19
C LEU A 30 -33.83 -6.92 -6.75
N ARG A 31 -34.04 -5.63 -6.49
CA ARG A 31 -34.42 -5.14 -5.16
C ARG A 31 -35.78 -5.65 -4.75
N LEU A 32 -36.78 -5.53 -5.62
CA LEU A 32 -38.13 -6.00 -5.32
C LEU A 32 -38.17 -7.52 -5.17
N LEU A 33 -37.36 -8.26 -5.94
CA LEU A 33 -37.18 -9.71 -5.74
C LEU A 33 -36.61 -10.03 -4.35
N ALA A 34 -35.59 -9.29 -3.90
CA ALA A 34 -35.01 -9.46 -2.56
C ALA A 34 -36.01 -9.15 -1.43
N LEU A 35 -36.98 -8.25 -1.68
CA LEU A 35 -38.10 -7.97 -0.78
C LEU A 35 -39.27 -8.98 -0.92
N GLY A 36 -39.09 -10.02 -1.73
CA GLY A 36 -40.09 -11.09 -1.90
C GLY A 36 -41.19 -10.78 -2.92
N HIS A 37 -40.96 -9.83 -3.83
CA HIS A 37 -41.93 -9.43 -4.85
C HIS A 37 -41.48 -9.85 -6.26
N HIS A 38 -42.31 -10.63 -6.94
CA HIS A 38 -42.16 -10.90 -8.37
C HIS A 38 -42.77 -9.74 -9.17
N THR A 39 -41.95 -9.01 -9.92
CA THR A 39 -42.40 -7.83 -10.69
C THR A 39 -41.93 -7.88 -12.15
N PRO A 40 -42.63 -7.20 -13.08
CA PRO A 40 -42.22 -7.15 -14.49
C PRO A 40 -40.81 -6.60 -14.72
N PHE A 41 -40.27 -5.80 -13.81
CA PHE A 41 -38.90 -5.27 -13.90
C PHE A 41 -37.83 -6.37 -13.94
N MET A 42 -38.11 -7.58 -13.46
CA MET A 42 -37.17 -8.71 -13.50
C MET A 42 -36.88 -9.21 -14.93
N HIS A 43 -37.73 -8.86 -15.90
CA HIS A 43 -37.52 -9.19 -17.31
C HIS A 43 -36.56 -8.23 -18.02
N ILE A 44 -36.16 -7.14 -17.35
CA ILE A 44 -35.20 -6.17 -17.87
C ILE A 44 -33.80 -6.60 -17.40
N GLY A 45 -32.92 -6.88 -18.36
CA GLY A 45 -31.51 -7.15 -18.12
C GLY A 45 -30.70 -5.86 -17.92
N PRO A 46 -29.44 -5.96 -17.45
CA PRO A 46 -28.54 -4.80 -17.38
C PRO A 46 -28.21 -4.30 -18.80
N SER A 47 -27.89 -3.01 -18.94
CA SER A 47 -27.75 -2.39 -20.28
C SER A 47 -26.70 -3.05 -21.18
N HIS A 48 -25.62 -3.58 -20.62
CA HIS A 48 -24.56 -4.25 -21.39
C HIS A 48 -24.97 -5.60 -22.00
N ASN A 49 -26.13 -6.15 -21.61
CA ASN A 49 -26.65 -7.37 -22.22
C ASN A 49 -27.37 -7.12 -23.56
N TYR A 50 -27.68 -5.87 -23.88
CA TYR A 50 -28.35 -5.52 -25.13
C TYR A 50 -27.35 -5.09 -26.18
N ARG A 51 -27.61 -5.47 -27.43
CA ARG A 51 -26.73 -5.10 -28.57
C ARG A 51 -26.83 -3.63 -28.96
N ASN A 52 -27.96 -3.00 -28.67
CA ASN A 52 -28.26 -1.59 -28.96
C ASN A 52 -29.40 -1.08 -28.06
N THR A 53 -29.60 0.23 -28.02
CA THR A 53 -30.66 0.88 -27.22
C THR A 53 -32.06 0.39 -27.59
N GLU A 54 -32.32 0.10 -28.87
CA GLU A 54 -33.65 -0.31 -29.32
C GLU A 54 -34.08 -1.66 -28.72
N MET A 55 -33.16 -2.64 -28.64
CA MET A 55 -33.41 -3.91 -27.96
C MET A 55 -33.67 -3.72 -26.46
N ALA A 56 -32.93 -2.82 -25.82
CA ALA A 56 -33.12 -2.53 -24.41
C ALA A 56 -34.49 -1.85 -24.16
N ARG A 57 -34.86 -0.88 -24.99
CA ARG A 57 -36.15 -0.19 -24.94
C ARG A 57 -37.31 -1.15 -25.22
N GLN A 58 -37.13 -2.13 -26.11
CA GLN A 58 -38.13 -3.17 -26.33
C GLN A 58 -38.36 -4.01 -25.06
N ALA A 59 -37.31 -4.42 -24.34
CA ALA A 59 -37.49 -5.13 -23.07
C ALA A 59 -38.19 -4.27 -22.00
N VAL A 60 -37.92 -2.96 -21.98
CA VAL A 60 -38.64 -2.02 -21.12
C VAL A 60 -40.12 -1.92 -21.51
N ARG A 61 -40.45 -1.83 -22.80
CA ARG A 61 -41.84 -1.86 -23.30
C ARG A 61 -42.57 -3.14 -22.92
N ASP A 62 -41.91 -4.28 -23.06
CA ASP A 62 -42.49 -5.59 -22.72
C ASP A 62 -42.87 -5.65 -21.23
N ALA A 63 -41.97 -5.20 -20.34
CA ALA A 63 -42.28 -5.04 -18.92
C ALA A 63 -43.41 -4.02 -18.69
N GLY A 64 -43.44 -2.93 -19.47
CA GLY A 64 -44.49 -1.92 -19.45
C GLY A 64 -45.89 -2.47 -19.77
N TYR A 65 -46.00 -3.37 -20.75
CA TYR A 65 -47.28 -4.02 -21.07
C TYR A 65 -47.82 -4.84 -19.89
N GLU A 66 -46.96 -5.56 -19.18
CA GLU A 66 -47.37 -6.31 -17.99
C GLU A 66 -47.84 -5.38 -16.86
N ILE A 67 -47.15 -4.27 -16.65
CA ILE A 67 -47.56 -3.25 -15.67
C ILE A 67 -48.95 -2.70 -16.03
N ALA A 68 -49.19 -2.36 -17.30
CA ALA A 68 -50.49 -1.86 -17.77
C ALA A 68 -51.64 -2.87 -17.57
N LEU A 69 -51.33 -4.17 -17.67
CA LEU A 69 -52.27 -5.26 -17.38
C LEU A 69 -52.47 -5.52 -15.87
N GLY A 70 -51.86 -4.72 -15.01
CA GLY A 70 -52.00 -4.83 -13.55
C GLY A 70 -51.21 -5.99 -12.94
N ARG A 71 -50.12 -6.43 -13.57
CA ARG A 71 -49.24 -7.51 -13.06
C ARG A 71 -48.31 -7.07 -11.92
N MET A 72 -48.37 -5.81 -11.49
CA MET A 72 -47.66 -5.33 -10.30
C MET A 72 -48.32 -5.86 -9.01
N PRO A 73 -47.55 -6.39 -8.05
CA PRO A 73 -48.08 -6.81 -6.75
C PRO A 73 -48.70 -5.64 -5.99
N ARG A 74 -49.90 -5.84 -5.42
CA ARG A 74 -50.59 -4.80 -4.62
C ARG A 74 -49.80 -4.33 -3.40
N SER A 75 -48.94 -5.19 -2.85
CA SER A 75 -48.07 -4.89 -1.71
C SER A 75 -47.01 -3.83 -2.00
N VAL A 76 -46.63 -3.65 -3.27
CA VAL A 76 -45.65 -2.63 -3.69
C VAL A 76 -46.27 -1.23 -3.69
N GLY A 77 -47.59 -1.14 -3.87
CA GLY A 77 -48.28 0.15 -3.98
C GLY A 77 -47.93 0.95 -5.24
N PRO A 78 -48.35 2.22 -5.30
CA PRO A 78 -48.03 3.11 -6.42
C PRO A 78 -46.55 3.47 -6.42
N MET A 79 -45.92 3.46 -7.60
CA MET A 79 -44.49 3.76 -7.71
C MET A 79 -44.22 5.13 -8.32
N THR A 80 -43.35 5.90 -7.67
CA THR A 80 -42.95 7.26 -8.05
C THR A 80 -41.45 7.31 -8.38
N PHE A 81 -41.13 7.81 -9.56
CA PHE A 81 -39.77 7.97 -10.08
C PHE A 81 -39.43 9.46 -10.16
N ILE A 82 -38.42 9.88 -9.41
CA ILE A 82 -38.03 11.28 -9.28
C ILE A 82 -36.78 11.53 -10.12
N PHE A 83 -36.88 12.37 -11.15
CA PHE A 83 -35.77 12.79 -11.99
C PHE A 83 -35.26 14.14 -11.51
N THR A 84 -33.99 14.21 -11.13
CA THR A 84 -33.38 15.49 -10.74
C THR A 84 -32.63 16.10 -11.91
N GLY A 85 -32.87 17.40 -12.13
CA GLY A 85 -32.21 18.18 -13.18
C GLY A 85 -32.83 18.01 -14.57
N SER A 86 -32.52 18.97 -15.45
CA SER A 86 -33.03 19.06 -16.82
C SER A 86 -31.97 18.78 -17.90
N GLY A 87 -30.75 18.37 -17.49
CA GLY A 87 -29.63 18.11 -18.41
C GLY A 87 -29.76 16.82 -19.21
N ASN A 88 -28.80 16.60 -20.13
CA ASN A 88 -28.79 15.46 -21.06
C ASN A 88 -28.94 14.09 -20.37
N VAL A 89 -28.39 13.92 -19.17
CA VAL A 89 -28.52 12.69 -18.37
C VAL A 89 -29.97 12.43 -17.97
N SER A 90 -30.65 13.43 -17.41
CA SER A 90 -32.06 13.33 -17.03
C SER A 90 -32.94 13.09 -18.25
N GLN A 91 -32.68 13.78 -19.36
CA GLN A 91 -33.43 13.59 -20.61
C GLN A 91 -33.26 12.17 -21.16
N GLY A 92 -32.02 11.65 -21.23
CA GLY A 92 -31.78 10.28 -21.69
C GLY A 92 -32.41 9.22 -20.79
N ALA A 93 -32.46 9.45 -19.48
CA ALA A 93 -33.16 8.55 -18.56
C ALA A 93 -34.68 8.60 -18.77
N GLN A 94 -35.25 9.79 -18.98
CA GLN A 94 -36.67 9.97 -19.27
C GLN A 94 -37.08 9.33 -20.60
N GLU A 95 -36.25 9.38 -21.64
CA GLU A 95 -36.51 8.73 -22.94
C GLU A 95 -36.70 7.21 -22.84
N VAL A 96 -36.03 6.57 -21.87
CA VAL A 96 -36.22 5.14 -21.56
C VAL A 96 -37.45 4.93 -20.68
N PHE A 97 -37.64 5.77 -19.67
CA PHE A 97 -38.79 5.66 -18.76
C PHE A 97 -40.13 5.82 -19.50
N GLN A 98 -40.18 6.67 -20.53
CA GLN A 98 -41.37 6.90 -21.35
C GLN A 98 -41.87 5.67 -22.11
N GLU A 99 -41.06 4.60 -22.21
CA GLU A 99 -41.47 3.31 -22.76
C GLU A 99 -42.40 2.51 -21.82
N LEU A 100 -42.50 2.91 -20.55
CA LEU A 100 -43.40 2.32 -19.54
C LEU A 100 -44.75 3.05 -19.53
N PRO A 101 -45.85 2.42 -19.06
CA PRO A 101 -47.11 3.12 -18.82
C PRO A 101 -46.90 4.15 -17.70
N HIS A 102 -46.99 5.44 -18.02
CA HIS A 102 -46.58 6.49 -17.09
C HIS A 102 -47.52 7.70 -17.05
N GLU A 103 -47.39 8.48 -15.98
CA GLU A 103 -47.98 9.82 -15.82
C GLU A 103 -46.95 10.76 -15.19
N TYR A 104 -46.73 11.93 -15.79
CA TYR A 104 -45.90 12.97 -15.19
C TYR A 104 -46.73 13.82 -14.23
N ILE A 105 -46.18 14.09 -13.05
CA ILE A 105 -46.81 14.85 -11.99
C ILE A 105 -45.88 15.93 -11.44
N GLU A 106 -46.47 17.05 -11.01
CA GLU A 106 -45.77 18.10 -10.29
C GLU A 106 -45.38 17.65 -8.86
N PRO A 107 -44.28 18.18 -8.28
CA PRO A 107 -43.80 17.80 -6.95
C PRO A 107 -44.86 17.88 -5.85
N GLU A 108 -45.77 18.87 -5.92
CA GLU A 108 -46.85 19.08 -4.96
C GLU A 108 -47.85 17.91 -4.90
N HIS A 109 -47.95 17.12 -5.96
CA HIS A 109 -48.87 15.98 -6.04
C HIS A 109 -48.27 14.66 -5.54
N LEU A 110 -46.96 14.61 -5.27
CA LEU A 110 -46.25 13.41 -4.81
C LEU A 110 -46.89 12.75 -3.56
N PRO A 111 -47.27 13.48 -2.50
CA PRO A 111 -47.88 12.85 -1.31
C PRO A 111 -49.19 12.14 -1.63
N LYS A 112 -50.02 12.75 -2.49
CA LYS A 112 -51.32 12.20 -2.88
C LYS A 112 -51.15 10.94 -3.72
N VAL A 113 -50.22 10.97 -4.68
CA VAL A 113 -49.97 9.85 -5.59
C VAL A 113 -49.31 8.68 -4.88
N ALA A 114 -48.35 8.93 -4.00
CA ALA A 114 -47.71 7.88 -3.20
C ALA A 114 -48.74 7.12 -2.32
N ALA A 115 -49.78 7.80 -1.85
CA ALA A 115 -50.82 7.19 -1.01
C ALA A 115 -51.96 6.53 -1.81
N GLN A 116 -52.37 7.09 -2.96
CA GLN A 116 -53.63 6.75 -3.64
C GLN A 116 -53.50 6.48 -5.15
N GLY A 117 -52.28 6.45 -5.68
CA GLY A 117 -52.05 6.19 -7.09
C GLY A 117 -52.54 4.81 -7.55
N SER A 118 -52.77 4.69 -8.86
CA SER A 118 -52.96 3.39 -9.49
C SER A 118 -51.64 2.61 -9.61
N THR A 119 -51.70 1.28 -9.55
CA THR A 119 -50.56 0.37 -9.71
C THR A 119 -50.39 -0.18 -11.13
N ASN A 120 -51.25 0.22 -12.07
CA ASN A 120 -51.16 -0.16 -13.49
C ASN A 120 -50.35 0.83 -14.35
N LYS A 121 -49.74 1.83 -13.71
CA LYS A 121 -48.86 2.82 -14.32
C LYS A 121 -47.86 3.31 -13.27
N LEU A 122 -46.80 3.94 -13.74
CA LEU A 122 -45.75 4.54 -12.92
C LEU A 122 -45.89 6.07 -12.96
N TYR A 123 -45.47 6.75 -11.91
CA TYR A 123 -45.53 8.21 -11.86
C TYR A 123 -44.12 8.77 -11.97
N ALA A 124 -43.91 9.76 -12.84
CA ALA A 124 -42.67 10.50 -12.96
C ALA A 124 -42.81 11.91 -12.41
N CYS A 125 -41.80 12.41 -11.72
CA CYS A 125 -41.72 13.80 -11.31
C CYS A 125 -40.34 14.34 -11.66
N VAL A 126 -40.29 15.43 -12.43
CA VAL A 126 -39.03 16.10 -12.77
C VAL A 126 -38.85 17.27 -11.81
N VAL A 127 -37.75 17.26 -11.07
CA VAL A 127 -37.47 18.22 -10.01
C VAL A 127 -36.36 19.16 -10.48
N SER A 128 -36.70 20.44 -10.57
CA SER A 128 -35.82 21.56 -10.85
C SER A 128 -35.20 22.11 -9.56
N ARG A 129 -34.26 23.06 -9.69
CA ARG A 129 -33.63 23.71 -8.53
C ARG A 129 -34.64 24.49 -7.67
N ASP A 130 -35.66 25.10 -8.27
CA ASP A 130 -36.69 25.88 -7.57
C ASP A 130 -37.58 25.00 -6.68
N ASP A 131 -37.74 23.74 -7.04
CA ASP A 131 -38.60 22.79 -6.31
C ASP A 131 -37.99 22.32 -4.97
N HIS A 132 -36.67 22.45 -4.81
CA HIS A 132 -35.98 21.87 -3.65
C HIS A 132 -34.87 22.71 -3.04
N TYR A 133 -34.54 23.88 -3.59
CA TYR A 133 -33.67 24.84 -2.91
C TYR A 133 -34.48 26.03 -2.41
N THR A 134 -34.25 26.38 -1.15
CA THR A 134 -34.88 27.55 -0.52
C THR A 134 -33.83 28.42 0.15
N ARG A 135 -34.07 29.73 0.20
CA ARG A 135 -33.20 30.66 0.95
C ARG A 135 -33.34 30.37 2.44
N LYS A 136 -32.22 30.28 3.16
CA LYS A 136 -32.21 30.04 4.62
C LYS A 136 -32.93 31.14 5.41
N GLU A 137 -32.91 32.38 4.90
CA GLU A 137 -33.55 33.55 5.49
C GLU A 137 -35.03 33.70 5.06
N GLY A 138 -35.55 32.78 4.24
CA GLY A 138 -36.87 32.86 3.63
C GLY A 138 -36.85 33.54 2.26
N GLY A 139 -37.73 33.08 1.37
CA GLY A 139 -37.81 33.52 -0.03
C GLY A 139 -37.65 32.39 -1.04
N ARG A 140 -38.02 32.66 -2.29
CA ARG A 140 -37.93 31.70 -3.41
C ARG A 140 -36.49 31.53 -3.90
N PHE A 141 -36.27 30.46 -4.66
CA PHE A 141 -35.01 30.22 -5.33
C PHE A 141 -34.70 31.33 -6.35
N ASP A 142 -33.44 31.77 -6.40
CA ASP A 142 -32.92 32.69 -7.41
C ASP A 142 -31.66 32.09 -8.01
N ALA A 143 -31.65 31.90 -9.33
CA ALA A 143 -30.58 31.17 -10.01
C ALA A 143 -29.27 31.97 -10.07
N GLU A 144 -29.34 33.30 -10.21
CA GLU A 144 -28.16 34.15 -10.33
C GLU A 144 -27.49 34.32 -8.96
N GLU A 145 -28.29 34.52 -7.91
CA GLU A 145 -27.79 34.59 -6.54
C GLU A 145 -27.25 33.24 -6.06
N PHE A 146 -27.88 32.12 -6.43
CA PHE A 146 -27.38 30.79 -6.07
C PHE A 146 -26.02 30.47 -6.69
N GLU A 147 -25.75 30.93 -7.91
CA GLU A 147 -24.46 30.69 -8.57
C GLU A 147 -23.33 31.47 -7.88
N GLN A 148 -23.62 32.66 -7.35
CA GLN A 148 -22.65 33.50 -6.65
C GLN A 148 -22.51 33.16 -5.16
N HIS A 149 -23.61 32.77 -4.51
CA HIS A 149 -23.73 32.59 -3.07
C HIS A 149 -24.53 31.32 -2.69
N PRO A 150 -24.07 30.12 -3.09
CA PRO A 150 -24.79 28.87 -2.86
C PRO A 150 -24.96 28.55 -1.36
N GLU A 151 -24.10 29.08 -0.48
CA GLU A 151 -24.14 28.90 0.97
C GLU A 151 -25.39 29.49 1.63
N ARG A 152 -26.07 30.43 0.96
CA ARG A 152 -27.31 31.08 1.45
C ARG A 152 -28.54 30.20 1.31
N TYR A 153 -28.42 29.08 0.61
CA TYR A 153 -29.50 28.16 0.30
C TYR A 153 -29.44 26.88 1.13
N ALA A 154 -30.58 26.21 1.28
CA ALA A 154 -30.71 24.89 1.88
C ALA A 154 -31.58 23.98 0.99
N SER A 155 -31.26 22.69 0.96
CA SER A 155 -32.07 21.69 0.25
C SER A 155 -33.25 21.27 1.13
N THR A 156 -34.47 21.32 0.59
CA THR A 156 -35.70 20.77 1.20
C THR A 156 -36.08 19.41 0.63
N PHE A 157 -35.25 18.86 -0.27
CA PHE A 157 -35.54 17.63 -1.01
C PHE A 157 -35.81 16.44 -0.09
N SER A 158 -35.02 16.29 0.97
CA SER A 158 -35.11 15.22 1.98
C SER A 158 -36.46 15.19 2.71
N HIS A 159 -37.16 16.32 2.80
CA HIS A 159 -38.42 16.45 3.55
C HIS A 159 -39.63 16.49 2.63
N ASN A 160 -39.53 17.21 1.50
CA ASN A 160 -40.68 17.50 0.65
C ASN A 160 -40.86 16.50 -0.50
N ILE A 161 -39.79 15.81 -0.92
CA ILE A 161 -39.79 14.99 -2.15
C ILE A 161 -39.38 13.56 -1.86
N ALA A 162 -38.20 13.36 -1.26
CA ALA A 162 -37.62 12.04 -1.03
C ALA A 162 -38.52 11.06 -0.27
N PRO A 163 -39.31 11.48 0.75
CA PRO A 163 -40.19 10.55 1.48
C PRO A 163 -41.29 9.91 0.62
N TYR A 164 -41.61 10.52 -0.53
CA TYR A 164 -42.65 10.06 -1.44
C TYR A 164 -42.09 9.39 -2.68
N ALA A 165 -40.78 9.13 -2.74
CA ALA A 165 -40.09 8.56 -3.89
C ALA A 165 -39.94 7.03 -3.74
N SER A 166 -40.32 6.26 -4.76
CA SER A 166 -39.90 4.85 -4.87
C SER A 166 -38.48 4.74 -5.42
N CYS A 167 -38.14 5.60 -6.38
CA CYS A 167 -36.83 5.67 -7.01
C CYS A 167 -36.42 7.13 -7.24
N ILE A 168 -35.20 7.48 -6.90
CA ILE A 168 -34.57 8.77 -7.20
C ILE A 168 -33.50 8.55 -8.26
N ILE A 169 -33.69 9.17 -9.42
CA ILE A 169 -32.73 9.24 -10.51
C ILE A 169 -31.95 10.55 -10.36
N ASN A 170 -30.73 10.43 -9.84
CA ASN A 170 -29.87 11.58 -9.61
C ASN A 170 -29.10 11.95 -10.90
N GLY A 171 -29.59 12.98 -11.60
CA GLY A 171 -29.06 13.48 -12.86
C GLY A 171 -28.36 14.84 -12.75
N ILE A 172 -28.22 15.37 -11.53
CA ILE A 172 -27.57 16.67 -11.27
C ILE A 172 -26.10 16.51 -10.89
N TYR A 173 -25.29 17.46 -11.33
CA TYR A 173 -23.94 17.65 -10.83
C TYR A 173 -23.97 18.41 -9.49
N TRP A 174 -23.13 18.02 -8.55
CA TRP A 174 -22.99 18.71 -7.26
C TRP A 174 -21.67 19.49 -7.23
N ALA A 175 -21.76 20.81 -7.11
CA ALA A 175 -20.61 21.70 -6.96
C ALA A 175 -20.16 21.79 -5.50
N VAL A 176 -18.85 21.91 -5.28
CA VAL A 176 -18.28 22.10 -3.94
C VAL A 176 -18.78 23.43 -3.35
N GLY A 177 -19.38 23.37 -2.16
CA GLY A 177 -19.97 24.55 -1.50
C GLY A 177 -21.49 24.67 -1.68
N ALA A 178 -22.08 23.97 -2.65
CA ALA A 178 -23.53 23.89 -2.80
C ALA A 178 -24.16 22.97 -1.75
N PRO A 179 -25.39 23.26 -1.27
CA PRO A 179 -26.09 22.36 -0.36
C PRO A 179 -26.28 20.97 -1.01
N ARG A 180 -26.11 19.91 -0.23
CA ARG A 180 -26.33 18.54 -0.72
C ARG A 180 -27.82 18.32 -0.99
N LEU A 181 -28.13 17.54 -2.02
CA LEU A 181 -29.51 17.12 -2.31
C LEU A 181 -30.12 16.40 -1.10
N ILE A 182 -29.40 15.40 -0.56
CA ILE A 182 -29.71 14.68 0.69
C ILE A 182 -28.39 14.44 1.42
N THR A 183 -28.36 14.65 2.74
CA THR A 183 -27.22 14.34 3.60
C THR A 183 -27.32 12.94 4.22
N ILE A 184 -26.20 12.37 4.67
CA ILE A 184 -26.19 11.05 5.34
C ILE A 184 -27.13 11.00 6.55
N PRO A 185 -27.17 12.00 7.46
CA PRO A 185 -28.13 12.01 8.55
C PRO A 185 -29.59 12.01 8.07
N GLU A 186 -29.93 12.78 7.04
CA GLU A 186 -31.29 12.82 6.50
C GLU A 186 -31.70 11.49 5.87
N ALA A 187 -30.82 10.85 5.11
CA ALA A 187 -31.10 9.55 4.49
C ALA A 187 -31.42 8.45 5.53
N LYS A 188 -30.87 8.55 6.75
CA LYS A 188 -31.15 7.63 7.86
C LYS A 188 -32.53 7.83 8.50
N THR A 189 -33.23 8.92 8.19
CA THR A 189 -34.56 9.22 8.73
C THR A 189 -35.70 8.69 7.87
N PHE A 190 -35.42 8.15 6.69
CA PHE A 190 -36.45 7.61 5.79
C PHE A 190 -37.07 6.33 6.38
N ALA A 191 -38.40 6.27 6.41
CA ALA A 191 -39.15 5.14 6.96
C ALA A 191 -39.30 3.98 5.96
N GLY A 192 -39.61 2.77 6.46
CA GLY A 192 -39.87 1.57 5.65
C GLY A 192 -38.61 0.92 5.08
N ASP A 193 -38.74 0.23 3.94
CA ASP A 193 -37.62 -0.44 3.24
C ASP A 193 -36.64 0.55 2.56
N GLY A 194 -36.80 1.86 2.80
CA GLY A 194 -35.98 2.95 2.25
C GLY A 194 -36.28 3.30 0.79
N VAL A 195 -35.60 4.30 0.25
CA VAL A 195 -35.74 4.74 -1.17
C VAL A 195 -34.61 4.17 -2.01
N LEU A 196 -34.85 3.81 -3.29
CA LEU A 196 -33.75 3.49 -4.20
C LEU A 196 -33.18 4.79 -4.75
N ILE A 197 -31.92 5.11 -4.43
CA ILE A 197 -31.24 6.29 -4.96
C ILE A 197 -30.16 5.81 -5.92
N CYS A 198 -30.25 6.24 -7.18
CA CYS A 198 -29.29 5.86 -8.22
C CYS A 198 -28.66 7.11 -8.83
N SER A 199 -27.35 7.24 -8.66
CA SER A 199 -26.54 8.21 -9.40
C SER A 199 -26.16 7.65 -10.76
N ILE A 200 -26.44 8.42 -11.81
CA ILE A 200 -26.02 8.07 -13.16
C ILE A 200 -24.61 8.62 -13.38
N ASP A 201 -23.61 7.75 -13.26
CA ASP A 201 -22.20 8.07 -13.57
C ASP A 201 -21.81 7.57 -14.97
N ASN A 202 -20.51 7.41 -15.28
CA ASN A 202 -19.93 7.06 -16.59
C ASN A 202 -20.41 5.71 -17.19
N MET A 203 -21.69 5.61 -17.53
CA MET A 203 -22.34 4.47 -18.19
C MET A 203 -22.42 4.47 -19.73
N PRO A 204 -21.94 5.48 -20.51
CA PRO A 204 -21.91 5.37 -21.97
C PRO A 204 -21.16 4.13 -22.48
N ALA A 205 -20.19 3.63 -21.71
CA ALA A 205 -19.43 2.43 -22.04
C ALA A 205 -20.27 1.14 -22.11
N GLN A 206 -21.47 1.12 -21.50
CA GLN A 206 -22.37 -0.03 -21.56
C GLN A 206 -23.18 -0.11 -22.85
N ILE A 207 -23.25 0.99 -23.61
CA ILE A 207 -23.84 1.05 -24.95
C ILE A 207 -22.82 1.73 -25.88
N PRO A 208 -21.64 1.10 -26.05
CA PRO A 208 -20.43 1.79 -26.51
C PRO A 208 -20.55 2.24 -27.96
N ARG A 209 -21.26 1.50 -28.81
CA ARG A 209 -21.41 1.84 -30.23
C ARG A 209 -22.19 3.14 -30.42
N GLU A 210 -23.41 3.23 -29.91
CA GLU A 210 -24.26 4.41 -30.11
C GLU A 210 -23.72 5.61 -29.34
N ALA A 211 -23.14 5.39 -28.15
CA ALA A 211 -22.43 6.44 -27.43
C ALA A 211 -21.23 6.99 -28.23
N THR A 212 -20.46 6.12 -28.88
CA THR A 212 -19.31 6.51 -29.72
C THR A 212 -19.75 7.20 -31.02
N GLU A 213 -20.79 6.68 -31.69
CA GLU A 213 -21.35 7.31 -32.90
C GLU A 213 -21.89 8.72 -32.58
N TYR A 214 -22.66 8.85 -31.48
CA TYR A 214 -23.17 10.14 -31.01
C TYR A 214 -22.04 11.11 -30.64
N PHE A 215 -21.12 10.70 -29.78
CA PHE A 215 -19.98 11.53 -29.39
C PHE A 215 -19.12 11.91 -30.60
N GLY A 216 -18.86 10.96 -31.48
CA GLY A 216 -18.13 11.16 -32.73
C GLY A 216 -18.80 12.19 -33.62
N SER A 217 -20.13 12.15 -33.76
CA SER A 217 -20.88 13.15 -34.53
C SER A 217 -20.79 14.56 -33.93
N LEU A 218 -20.74 14.69 -32.60
CA LEU A 218 -20.55 15.96 -31.92
C LEU A 218 -19.11 16.47 -32.04
N LEU A 219 -18.12 15.58 -32.03
CA LEU A 219 -16.71 15.91 -32.12
C LEU A 219 -16.26 16.22 -33.55
N PHE A 220 -16.86 15.56 -34.54
CA PHE A 220 -16.44 15.58 -35.95
C PHE A 220 -16.22 16.99 -36.53
N PRO A 221 -17.09 18.00 -36.26
CA PRO A 221 -16.89 19.37 -36.75
C PRO A 221 -15.55 19.99 -36.32
N TYR A 222 -14.98 19.54 -35.21
CA TYR A 222 -13.79 20.12 -34.57
C TYR A 222 -12.50 19.35 -34.85
N VAL A 223 -12.57 18.19 -35.51
CA VAL A 223 -11.41 17.32 -35.75
C VAL A 223 -10.33 18.02 -36.57
N ARG A 224 -10.71 18.86 -37.56
CA ARG A 224 -9.75 19.57 -38.39
C ARG A 224 -8.95 20.60 -37.61
N ASP A 225 -9.60 21.31 -36.71
CA ASP A 225 -8.96 22.25 -35.80
C ASP A 225 -7.96 21.53 -34.89
N MET A 226 -8.37 20.39 -34.29
CA MET A 226 -7.51 19.58 -33.42
C MET A 226 -6.28 19.03 -34.16
N LEU A 227 -6.45 18.58 -35.39
CA LEU A 227 -5.34 18.07 -36.23
C LEU A 227 -4.33 19.14 -36.62
N ALA A 228 -4.73 20.41 -36.62
CA ALA A 228 -3.83 21.54 -36.88
C ALA A 228 -3.00 21.94 -35.64
N SER A 229 -3.22 21.30 -34.48
CA SER A 229 -2.47 21.56 -33.26
C SER A 229 -1.04 21.04 -33.34
N ASP A 230 -0.07 21.88 -33.01
CA ASP A 230 1.30 21.47 -32.74
C ASP A 230 1.63 21.73 -31.26
N ALA A 231 1.82 20.65 -30.50
CA ALA A 231 2.09 20.71 -29.07
C ALA A 231 3.43 21.37 -28.70
N LYS A 232 4.33 21.57 -29.68
CA LYS A 232 5.61 22.28 -29.49
C LYS A 232 5.52 23.78 -29.77
N SER A 233 4.45 24.21 -30.44
CA SER A 233 4.21 25.61 -30.78
C SER A 233 3.57 26.37 -29.61
N SER A 234 3.73 27.70 -29.60
CA SER A 234 3.09 28.54 -28.58
C SER A 234 1.57 28.40 -28.63
N PHE A 235 0.91 28.49 -27.47
CA PHE A 235 -0.55 28.46 -27.38
C PHE A 235 -1.20 29.63 -28.13
N ASP A 236 -0.54 30.79 -28.14
CA ASP A 236 -1.03 31.99 -28.83
C ASP A 236 -1.09 31.79 -30.35
N ASP A 237 -0.08 31.12 -30.90
CA ASP A 237 0.09 30.86 -32.34
C ASP A 237 -0.87 29.78 -32.86
N TYR A 238 -1.53 29.02 -31.97
CA TYR A 238 -2.48 28.00 -32.38
C TYR A 238 -3.78 28.65 -32.89
N ASN A 239 -3.95 28.62 -34.21
CA ASN A 239 -5.12 29.16 -34.91
C ASN A 239 -6.21 28.08 -35.09
N CYS A 240 -7.19 28.06 -34.19
CA CYS A 240 -8.34 27.17 -34.21
C CYS A 240 -9.59 27.87 -33.66
N SER A 241 -10.76 27.22 -33.78
CA SER A 241 -11.98 27.74 -33.17
C SER A 241 -11.83 27.93 -31.65
N PRO A 242 -12.51 28.94 -31.06
CA PRO A 242 -12.50 29.18 -29.61
C PRO A 242 -12.90 27.93 -28.81
N ILE A 243 -13.78 27.11 -29.37
CA ILE A 243 -14.27 25.86 -28.76
C ILE A 243 -13.13 24.85 -28.53
N VAL A 244 -12.23 24.70 -29.51
CA VAL A 244 -11.06 23.83 -29.41
C VAL A 244 -9.97 24.52 -28.60
N LYS A 245 -9.71 25.82 -28.85
CA LYS A 245 -8.68 26.60 -28.16
C LYS A 245 -8.88 26.59 -26.65
N ASN A 246 -10.12 26.82 -26.19
CA ASN A 246 -10.49 26.82 -24.78
C ASN A 246 -10.46 25.43 -24.13
N ALA A 247 -10.40 24.35 -24.92
CA ALA A 247 -10.30 22.98 -24.40
C ALA A 247 -8.84 22.48 -24.28
N VAL A 248 -7.85 23.24 -24.77
CA VAL A 248 -6.42 22.88 -24.66
C VAL A 248 -5.95 23.12 -23.23
N ILE A 249 -5.63 22.04 -22.51
CA ILE A 249 -5.18 22.11 -21.11
C ILE A 249 -3.71 22.56 -21.02
N ALA A 250 -2.87 22.05 -21.92
CA ALA A 250 -1.44 22.34 -21.94
C ALA A 250 -0.91 22.43 -23.37
N SER A 251 0.04 23.34 -23.59
CA SER A 251 0.82 23.45 -24.83
C SER A 251 2.24 23.86 -24.50
N ASN A 252 3.21 23.38 -25.29
CA ASN A 252 4.64 23.66 -25.12
C ASN A 252 5.14 23.49 -23.67
N GLY A 253 4.71 22.41 -23.02
CA GLY A 253 5.10 22.06 -21.65
C GLY A 253 4.52 22.97 -20.55
N LYS A 254 3.57 23.86 -20.85
CA LYS A 254 2.93 24.76 -19.88
C LYS A 254 1.41 24.62 -19.89
N LEU A 255 0.78 24.89 -18.75
CA LEU A 255 -0.67 25.04 -18.66
C LEU A 255 -1.09 26.29 -19.44
N THR A 256 -2.24 26.23 -20.12
CA THR A 256 -2.82 27.39 -20.80
C THR A 256 -3.59 28.25 -19.79
N PRO A 257 -3.89 29.54 -20.09
CA PRO A 257 -4.45 30.50 -19.11
C PRO A 257 -5.69 30.00 -18.37
N ASN A 258 -6.62 29.34 -19.06
CA ASN A 258 -7.87 28.82 -18.47
C ASN A 258 -7.64 27.68 -17.48
N TYR A 259 -6.44 27.06 -17.47
CA TYR A 259 -6.10 25.89 -16.68
C TYR A 259 -4.92 26.12 -15.73
N GLU A 260 -4.40 27.35 -15.62
CA GLU A 260 -3.34 27.70 -14.66
C GLU A 260 -3.75 27.40 -13.21
N TYR A 261 -5.06 27.48 -12.89
CA TYR A 261 -5.60 27.08 -11.59
C TYR A 261 -5.34 25.61 -11.23
N ILE A 262 -5.02 24.74 -12.19
CA ILE A 262 -4.61 23.35 -11.92
C ILE A 262 -3.29 23.33 -11.16
N ALA A 263 -2.37 24.26 -11.44
CA ALA A 263 -1.16 24.42 -10.64
C ALA A 263 -1.53 24.79 -9.19
N ASP A 264 -2.42 25.77 -9.01
CA ASP A 264 -2.93 26.15 -7.69
C ASP A 264 -3.65 25.01 -6.97
N LEU A 265 -4.42 24.17 -7.69
CA LEU A 265 -5.08 22.99 -7.13
C LEU A 265 -4.08 21.89 -6.76
N ARG A 266 -3.00 21.71 -7.52
CA ARG A 266 -1.90 20.80 -7.15
C ARG A 266 -1.23 21.27 -5.89
N THR A 267 -0.96 22.58 -5.77
CA THR A 267 -0.43 23.21 -4.56
C THR A 267 -1.42 23.16 -3.40
N LYS A 268 -2.72 23.36 -3.63
CA LYS A 268 -3.76 23.30 -2.59
C LYS A 268 -4.09 21.87 -2.16
N SER A 269 -3.96 20.88 -3.04
CA SER A 269 -4.12 19.45 -2.73
C SER A 269 -2.96 18.98 -1.83
N THR A 270 -1.74 19.40 -2.15
CA THR A 270 -0.59 19.23 -1.25
C THR A 270 -0.82 19.97 0.08
N VAL A 271 -1.38 21.18 0.10
CA VAL A 271 -1.70 21.89 1.36
C VAL A 271 -2.94 21.33 2.10
N SER A 272 -3.85 20.65 1.41
CA SER A 272 -5.08 20.04 1.99
C SER A 272 -4.76 18.76 2.77
N SER A 273 -3.71 18.03 2.39
CA SER A 273 -3.14 16.98 3.23
C SER A 273 -2.37 17.55 4.44
N HIS A 274 -2.05 18.85 4.46
CA HIS A 274 -1.34 19.52 5.57
C HIS A 274 -2.23 19.97 6.74
N LYS A 275 -3.47 19.46 6.87
CA LYS A 275 -4.23 19.60 8.13
C LYS A 275 -3.79 18.56 9.18
N ALA A 276 -2.48 18.31 9.30
CA ALA A 276 -1.93 17.97 10.59
C ALA A 276 -2.23 19.14 11.54
N LYS A 277 -2.56 18.87 12.80
CA LYS A 277 -2.62 19.89 13.84
C LYS A 277 -1.22 20.49 13.99
N LEU A 278 -0.95 21.54 13.22
CA LEU A 278 0.28 22.31 13.32
C LEU A 278 0.30 22.99 14.69
N THR A 279 1.01 22.39 15.63
CA THR A 279 1.38 23.05 16.87
C THR A 279 2.51 24.04 16.52
N PRO A 280 2.32 25.37 16.71
CA PRO A 280 3.38 26.33 16.41
C PRO A 280 4.65 25.99 17.20
N GLY A 281 5.78 25.78 16.51
CA GLY A 281 7.06 25.36 17.11
C GLY A 281 7.25 23.85 17.31
N GLY A 282 6.36 23.02 16.77
CA GLY A 282 6.49 21.56 16.77
C GLY A 282 7.52 21.01 15.78
N GLU A 283 8.09 19.85 16.09
CA GLU A 283 9.08 19.16 15.26
C GLU A 283 8.39 18.40 14.12
N ARG A 284 8.99 18.37 12.93
CA ARG A 284 8.45 17.66 11.77
C ARG A 284 9.36 16.51 11.37
N VAL A 285 8.80 15.30 11.34
CA VAL A 285 9.53 14.07 10.97
C VAL A 285 8.94 13.48 9.70
N LEU A 286 9.78 13.29 8.69
CA LEU A 286 9.42 12.55 7.47
C LEU A 286 9.84 11.09 7.61
N VAL A 287 8.91 10.16 7.51
CA VAL A 287 9.16 8.72 7.49
C VAL A 287 8.98 8.20 6.08
N LEU A 288 10.08 7.78 5.45
CA LEU A 288 10.09 7.18 4.12
C LEU A 288 9.97 5.66 4.24
N GLY A 289 8.86 5.12 3.74
CA GLY A 289 8.50 3.71 3.81
C GLY A 289 7.42 3.42 4.85
N ALA A 290 6.27 2.91 4.37
CA ALA A 290 5.11 2.55 5.20
C ALA A 290 5.00 1.03 5.46
N GLY A 291 6.08 0.28 5.24
CA GLY A 291 6.09 -1.17 5.50
C GLY A 291 5.95 -1.52 6.98
N TYR A 292 5.79 -2.81 7.30
CA TYR A 292 5.52 -3.32 8.65
C TYR A 292 6.44 -2.79 9.77
N VAL A 293 7.72 -2.51 9.47
CA VAL A 293 8.69 -2.03 10.47
C VAL A 293 8.53 -0.55 10.84
N SER A 294 7.76 0.22 10.07
CA SER A 294 7.56 1.65 10.31
C SER A 294 6.59 1.93 11.46
N ALA A 295 5.61 1.04 11.70
CA ALA A 295 4.55 1.28 12.68
C ALA A 295 5.07 1.62 14.09
N PRO A 296 6.03 0.87 14.67
CA PRO A 296 6.52 1.19 16.02
C PRO A 296 7.35 2.47 16.09
N ALA A 297 8.03 2.85 15.00
CA ALA A 297 8.73 4.13 14.94
C ALA A 297 7.73 5.30 14.91
N VAL A 298 6.68 5.19 14.10
CA VAL A 298 5.59 6.18 13.99
C VAL A 298 4.84 6.30 15.31
N GLU A 299 4.47 5.18 15.93
CA GLU A 299 3.84 5.14 17.26
C GLU A 299 4.69 5.88 18.29
N TYR A 300 5.97 5.53 18.42
CA TYR A 300 6.86 6.13 19.40
C TYR A 300 7.02 7.66 19.22
N LEU A 301 7.07 8.12 17.96
CA LEU A 301 7.19 9.56 17.65
C LEU A 301 5.90 10.32 17.97
N THR A 302 4.74 9.73 17.69
CA THR A 302 3.41 10.36 17.89
C THR A 302 2.97 10.41 19.35
N ARG A 303 3.65 9.71 20.26
CA ARG A 303 3.44 9.86 21.72
C ARG A 303 3.67 11.29 22.22
N THR A 304 4.46 12.09 21.51
CA THR A 304 4.69 13.51 21.83
C THR A 304 3.81 14.39 20.96
N SER A 305 2.87 15.13 21.56
CA SER A 305 1.91 15.97 20.84
C SER A 305 2.52 17.14 20.05
N SER A 306 3.78 17.47 20.28
CA SER A 306 4.51 18.51 19.53
C SER A 306 5.18 17.98 18.26
N THR A 307 5.13 16.68 17.98
CA THR A 307 5.77 16.10 16.79
C THR A 307 4.74 15.78 15.71
N SER A 308 4.91 16.41 14.55
CA SER A 308 4.14 16.09 13.34
C SER A 308 4.89 15.04 12.53
N VAL A 309 4.22 13.95 12.17
CA VAL A 309 4.80 12.87 11.37
C VAL A 309 4.15 12.84 10.00
N THR A 310 4.98 12.88 8.96
CA THR A 310 4.57 12.66 7.57
C THR A 310 5.08 11.30 7.14
N LEU A 311 4.20 10.43 6.66
CA LEU A 311 4.51 9.09 6.21
C LEU A 311 4.42 9.02 4.69
N ALA A 312 5.51 8.66 4.01
CA ALA A 312 5.57 8.57 2.56
C ALA A 312 5.78 7.13 2.07
N SER A 313 5.01 6.70 1.07
CA SER A 313 5.12 5.37 0.45
C SER A 313 4.55 5.37 -0.96
N GLN A 314 5.01 4.44 -1.80
CA GLN A 314 4.45 4.20 -3.13
C GLN A 314 3.15 3.37 -3.09
N PHE A 315 2.83 2.77 -1.93
CA PHE A 315 1.68 1.89 -1.76
C PHE A 315 0.62 2.56 -0.90
N GLN A 316 -0.51 2.93 -1.51
CA GLN A 316 -1.63 3.58 -0.82
C GLN A 316 -2.17 2.73 0.34
N GLN A 317 -2.28 1.41 0.15
CA GLN A 317 -2.79 0.50 1.18
C GLN A 317 -1.94 0.52 2.47
N ASP A 318 -0.63 0.65 2.35
CA ASP A 318 0.27 0.72 3.50
C ASP A 318 0.08 2.05 4.26
N LEU A 319 -0.14 3.15 3.53
CA LEU A 319 -0.44 4.47 4.11
C LEU A 319 -1.77 4.44 4.86
N ASP A 320 -2.81 3.90 4.24
CA ASP A 320 -4.15 3.81 4.83
C ASP A 320 -4.11 3.00 6.14
N THR A 321 -3.43 1.84 6.12
CA THR A 321 -3.30 0.97 7.31
C THR A 321 -2.68 1.70 8.50
N LEU A 322 -1.63 2.50 8.28
CA LEU A 322 -0.94 3.23 9.34
C LEU A 322 -1.70 4.48 9.78
N THR A 323 -2.32 5.20 8.85
CA THR A 323 -3.06 6.43 9.18
C THR A 323 -4.41 6.17 9.84
N ASP A 324 -5.05 5.03 9.56
CA ASP A 324 -6.21 4.56 10.32
C ASP A 324 -5.85 4.28 11.79
N GLN A 325 -4.65 3.76 12.04
CA GLN A 325 -4.16 3.50 13.39
C GLN A 325 -3.66 4.78 14.10
N TYR A 326 -3.03 5.70 13.35
CA TYR A 326 -2.44 6.94 13.84
C TYR A 326 -3.00 8.14 13.06
N PRO A 327 -4.20 8.64 13.41
CA PRO A 327 -4.91 9.65 12.61
C PRO A 327 -4.24 11.03 12.60
N ASP A 328 -3.27 11.28 13.48
CA ASP A 328 -2.47 12.51 13.49
C ASP A 328 -1.26 12.44 12.53
N VAL A 329 -1.05 11.32 11.82
CA VAL A 329 0.00 11.15 10.79
C VAL A 329 -0.51 11.62 9.43
N THR A 330 0.34 12.35 8.69
CA THR A 330 0.02 12.83 7.34
C THR A 330 0.53 11.85 6.28
N PRO A 331 -0.36 11.22 5.48
CA PRO A 331 0.07 10.34 4.40
C PRO A 331 0.50 11.12 3.15
N VAL A 332 1.55 10.66 2.47
CA VAL A 332 2.01 11.15 1.18
C VAL A 332 2.27 9.95 0.25
N LEU A 333 1.47 9.84 -0.81
CA LEU A 333 1.73 8.85 -1.86
C LEU A 333 2.89 9.34 -2.73
N MET A 334 3.99 8.60 -2.75
CA MET A 334 5.23 8.98 -3.44
C MET A 334 6.02 7.74 -3.88
N ASP A 335 6.42 7.72 -5.15
CA ASP A 335 7.41 6.76 -5.65
C ASP A 335 8.77 7.45 -5.81
N LEU A 336 9.74 7.04 -4.98
CA LEU A 336 11.09 7.62 -4.98
C LEU A 336 11.82 7.48 -6.32
N ALA A 337 11.45 6.49 -7.15
CA ALA A 337 12.08 6.31 -8.45
C ALA A 337 11.63 7.38 -9.48
N THR A 338 10.47 7.99 -9.28
CA THR A 338 9.84 8.90 -10.26
C THR A 338 9.58 10.30 -9.71
N ASP A 339 9.47 10.47 -8.39
CA ASP A 339 9.05 11.70 -7.71
C ASP A 339 10.20 12.42 -6.97
N MET A 340 11.40 12.48 -7.57
CA MET A 340 12.59 13.05 -6.91
C MET A 340 12.44 14.54 -6.52
N GLU A 341 11.67 15.32 -7.27
CA GLU A 341 11.40 16.73 -6.92
C GLU A 341 10.53 16.85 -5.66
N ASP A 342 9.52 15.98 -5.52
CA ASP A 342 8.67 15.99 -4.32
C ASP A 342 9.45 15.48 -3.11
N LEU A 343 10.29 14.46 -3.28
CA LEU A 343 11.22 14.01 -2.23
C LEU A 343 12.13 15.13 -1.74
N ASP A 344 12.74 15.89 -2.65
CA ASP A 344 13.60 17.03 -2.31
C ASP A 344 12.84 18.08 -1.49
N ARG A 345 11.63 18.44 -1.93
CA ARG A 345 10.74 19.37 -1.23
C ARG A 345 10.37 18.89 0.16
N GLN A 346 9.89 17.65 0.27
CA GLN A 346 9.49 17.04 1.54
C GLN A 346 10.67 17.03 2.51
N ILE A 347 11.86 16.61 2.09
CA ILE A 347 13.05 16.63 2.96
C ILE A 347 13.34 18.06 3.45
N GLY A 348 13.28 19.07 2.58
CA GLY A 348 13.49 20.47 2.96
C GLY A 348 12.49 20.99 4.00
N GLU A 349 11.25 20.50 3.95
CA GLU A 349 10.16 20.88 4.84
C GLU A 349 10.17 20.19 6.21
N HIS A 350 11.00 19.17 6.42
CA HIS A 350 11.06 18.43 7.69
C HIS A 350 12.35 18.72 8.47
N ASP A 351 12.38 18.39 9.75
CA ASP A 351 13.53 18.62 10.64
C ASP A 351 14.42 17.37 10.74
N LEU A 352 13.82 16.18 10.59
CA LEU A 352 14.49 14.89 10.57
C LEU A 352 13.80 13.94 9.58
N VAL A 353 14.61 13.12 8.90
CA VAL A 353 14.14 12.08 7.96
C VAL A 353 14.47 10.70 8.51
N ILE A 354 13.49 9.80 8.54
CA ILE A 354 13.68 8.38 8.83
C ILE A 354 13.53 7.60 7.54
N SER A 355 14.58 6.89 7.11
CA SER A 355 14.54 6.03 5.92
C SER A 355 14.44 4.56 6.31
N LEU A 356 13.25 4.00 6.11
CA LEU A 356 12.94 2.57 6.24
C LEU A 356 12.72 1.90 4.86
N LEU A 357 13.36 2.47 3.84
CA LEU A 357 13.39 2.00 2.46
C LEU A 357 14.42 0.88 2.26
N PRO A 358 14.39 0.19 1.10
CA PRO A 358 15.50 -0.65 0.66
C PRO A 358 16.83 0.12 0.67
N TYR A 359 17.89 -0.53 1.15
CA TYR A 359 19.17 0.14 1.47
C TYR A 359 19.85 0.85 0.30
N MET A 360 19.52 0.45 -0.93
CA MET A 360 20.04 1.06 -2.16
C MET A 360 19.65 2.55 -2.31
N PHE A 361 18.54 2.98 -1.71
CA PHE A 361 18.07 4.37 -1.80
C PHE A 361 18.70 5.30 -0.76
N HIS A 362 19.36 4.75 0.27
CA HIS A 362 19.82 5.55 1.42
C HIS A 362 20.84 6.61 1.05
N ALA A 363 21.75 6.31 0.11
CA ALA A 363 22.77 7.27 -0.31
C ALA A 363 22.15 8.49 -1.01
N ASP A 364 21.08 8.31 -1.77
CA ASP A 364 20.41 9.41 -2.47
C ASP A 364 19.57 10.26 -1.51
N VAL A 365 18.85 9.62 -0.58
CA VAL A 365 18.16 10.33 0.51
C VAL A 365 19.17 11.12 1.37
N ALA A 366 20.30 10.52 1.72
CA ALA A 366 21.35 11.18 2.51
C ALA A 366 21.93 12.42 1.82
N LYS A 367 22.13 12.39 0.49
CA LYS A 367 22.58 13.57 -0.27
C LYS A 367 21.56 14.72 -0.18
N LEU A 368 20.27 14.42 -0.25
CA LEU A 368 19.22 15.43 -0.10
C LEU A 368 19.15 15.96 1.33
N CYS A 369 19.30 15.11 2.34
CA CYS A 369 19.42 15.53 3.74
C CYS A 369 20.62 16.47 3.95
N ILE A 370 21.77 16.16 3.36
CA ILE A 370 22.97 17.04 3.38
C ILE A 370 22.66 18.38 2.72
N LYS A 371 22.05 18.37 1.52
CA LYS A 371 21.66 19.58 0.77
C LYS A 371 20.78 20.51 1.62
N HIS A 372 19.80 19.96 2.34
CA HIS A 372 18.85 20.73 3.16
C HIS A 372 19.27 20.88 4.63
N GLN A 373 20.45 20.38 4.99
CA GLN A 373 20.97 20.36 6.36
C GLN A 373 20.01 19.71 7.37
N LYS A 374 19.40 18.58 6.99
CA LYS A 374 18.47 17.81 7.81
C LYS A 374 19.10 16.54 8.34
N ASN A 375 18.77 16.17 9.57
CA ASN A 375 19.25 14.92 10.16
C ASN A 375 18.56 13.72 9.52
N MET A 376 19.21 12.56 9.55
CA MET A 376 18.70 11.31 8.99
C MET A 376 18.87 10.15 9.97
N VAL A 377 17.90 9.24 9.99
CA VAL A 377 17.96 7.96 10.73
C VAL A 377 17.62 6.79 9.82
N THR A 378 18.32 5.66 9.95
CA THR A 378 17.96 4.42 9.27
C THR A 378 18.37 3.18 10.07
N ALA A 379 17.62 2.09 9.90
CA ALA A 379 17.91 0.78 10.51
C ALA A 379 18.85 -0.10 9.66
N SER A 380 19.54 0.47 8.68
CA SER A 380 20.40 -0.26 7.72
C SER A 380 21.89 -0.04 7.97
N TYR A 381 22.71 -0.99 7.50
CA TYR A 381 24.17 -0.90 7.51
C TYR A 381 24.71 0.36 6.84
N ILE A 382 25.87 0.81 7.30
CA ILE A 382 26.63 1.87 6.64
C ILE A 382 27.34 1.30 5.40
N SER A 383 26.70 1.42 4.24
CA SER A 383 27.28 1.03 2.95
C SER A 383 28.52 1.87 2.59
N PRO A 384 29.41 1.41 1.68
CA PRO A 384 30.53 2.24 1.20
C PRO A 384 30.08 3.62 0.69
N ALA A 385 28.99 3.67 -0.08
CA ALA A 385 28.41 4.92 -0.57
C ALA A 385 27.93 5.85 0.56
N MET A 386 27.43 5.29 1.67
CA MET A 386 27.10 6.08 2.87
C MET A 386 28.37 6.57 3.58
N LYS A 387 29.42 5.72 3.71
CA LYS A 387 30.70 6.11 4.33
C LYS A 387 31.33 7.30 3.61
N ASP A 388 31.26 7.35 2.27
CA ASP A 388 31.81 8.44 1.45
C ASP A 388 31.14 9.80 1.71
N LEU A 389 29.92 9.81 2.26
CA LEU A 389 29.18 11.04 2.61
C LEU A 389 29.55 11.60 3.99
N HIS A 390 30.36 10.88 4.79
CA HIS A 390 30.66 11.26 6.17
C HIS A 390 31.21 12.69 6.30
N LYS A 391 32.18 13.07 5.47
CA LYS A 391 32.78 14.42 5.49
C LYS A 391 31.77 15.51 5.15
N GLN A 392 30.96 15.30 4.12
CA GLN A 392 29.94 16.26 3.70
C GLN A 392 28.86 16.43 4.77
N ALA A 393 28.45 15.34 5.42
CA ALA A 393 27.51 15.39 6.54
C ALA A 393 28.07 16.14 7.76
N MET A 394 29.37 15.99 8.07
CA MET A 394 30.03 16.78 9.11
C MET A 394 30.07 18.28 8.76
N GLU A 395 30.43 18.62 7.53
CA GLU A 395 30.48 20.01 7.05
C GLU A 395 29.10 20.66 7.04
N ALA A 396 28.04 19.90 6.73
CA ALA A 396 26.65 20.34 6.84
C ALA A 396 26.15 20.43 8.29
N GLY A 397 26.91 19.94 9.28
CA GLY A 397 26.54 19.98 10.70
C GLY A 397 25.41 19.03 11.10
N ILE A 398 25.14 18.00 10.28
CA ILE A 398 24.04 17.06 10.50
C ILE A 398 24.51 15.71 11.05
N THR A 399 23.58 14.98 11.64
CA THR A 399 23.74 13.60 12.10
C THR A 399 23.00 12.68 11.15
N ILE A 400 23.70 11.68 10.62
CA ILE A 400 23.13 10.57 9.86
C ILE A 400 23.36 9.31 10.71
N MET A 401 22.33 8.91 11.46
CA MET A 401 22.37 7.76 12.36
C MET A 401 21.90 6.50 11.62
N ASN A 402 22.83 5.60 11.39
CA ASN A 402 22.60 4.31 10.76
C ASN A 402 22.51 3.21 11.80
N GLU A 403 22.23 1.98 11.36
CA GLU A 403 22.39 0.78 12.17
C GLU A 403 21.61 0.83 13.50
N VAL A 404 20.43 1.46 13.51
CA VAL A 404 19.53 1.51 14.69
C VAL A 404 18.29 0.64 14.49
N GLY A 405 18.51 -0.64 14.19
CA GLY A 405 17.48 -1.68 14.17
C GLY A 405 17.78 -2.80 15.17
N VAL A 406 17.66 -4.05 14.70
CA VAL A 406 17.96 -5.24 15.51
C VAL A 406 19.35 -5.81 15.20
N ASP A 407 19.63 -6.06 13.93
CA ASP A 407 20.89 -6.58 13.38
C ASP A 407 21.01 -6.03 11.94
N PRO A 408 21.55 -4.80 11.79
CA PRO A 408 22.36 -4.07 12.76
C PRO A 408 21.55 -3.15 13.71
N GLY A 409 21.89 -3.15 14.99
CA GLY A 409 21.44 -2.20 16.00
C GLY A 409 21.52 -2.72 17.43
N ILE A 410 20.48 -3.39 17.91
CA ILE A 410 20.46 -3.98 19.27
C ILE A 410 21.70 -4.86 19.50
N ASP A 411 22.14 -5.60 18.49
CA ASP A 411 23.38 -6.39 18.56
C ASP A 411 24.63 -5.53 18.83
N HIS A 412 24.81 -4.41 18.12
CA HIS A 412 25.91 -3.47 18.38
C HIS A 412 25.84 -2.92 19.79
N MET A 413 24.65 -2.50 20.23
CA MET A 413 24.46 -1.85 21.51
C MET A 413 24.75 -2.79 22.69
N LEU A 414 24.26 -4.03 22.63
CA LEU A 414 24.52 -5.04 23.66
C LEU A 414 25.99 -5.49 23.68
N ALA A 415 26.60 -5.67 22.51
CA ALA A 415 28.01 -6.00 22.41
C ALA A 415 28.90 -4.89 23.01
N MET A 416 28.68 -3.64 22.61
CA MET A 416 29.45 -2.49 23.10
C MET A 416 29.25 -2.23 24.59
N GLN A 417 28.05 -2.42 25.12
CA GLN A 417 27.81 -2.34 26.57
C GLN A 417 28.72 -3.33 27.33
N CYS A 418 28.72 -4.60 26.91
CA CYS A 418 29.55 -5.63 27.53
C CYS A 418 31.06 -5.32 27.38
N PHE A 419 31.50 -4.94 26.17
CA PHE A 419 32.92 -4.67 25.92
C PHE A 419 33.43 -3.49 26.75
N ASP A 420 32.68 -2.39 26.79
CA ASP A 420 33.10 -1.23 27.57
C ASP A 420 33.10 -1.54 29.08
N GLU A 421 32.13 -2.30 29.60
CA GLU A 421 32.12 -2.74 31.00
C GLU A 421 33.36 -3.59 31.34
N VAL A 422 33.69 -4.56 30.49
CA VAL A 422 34.86 -5.44 30.67
C VAL A 422 36.16 -4.64 30.58
N GLN A 423 36.31 -3.80 29.56
CA GLN A 423 37.52 -3.01 29.35
C GLN A 423 37.74 -1.98 30.47
N ARG A 424 36.68 -1.31 30.96
CA ARG A 424 36.75 -0.41 32.12
C ARG A 424 37.17 -1.14 33.40
N ALA A 425 36.79 -2.41 33.55
CA ALA A 425 37.22 -3.26 34.65
C ALA A 425 38.62 -3.90 34.43
N GLY A 426 39.32 -3.55 33.34
CA GLY A 426 40.67 -4.04 33.03
C GLY A 426 40.72 -5.45 32.44
N GLY A 427 39.59 -5.98 31.98
CA GLY A 427 39.50 -7.23 31.25
C GLY A 427 39.78 -7.07 29.76
N LYS A 428 40.15 -8.17 29.12
CA LYS A 428 40.43 -8.25 27.68
C LYS A 428 39.46 -9.19 26.99
N ILE A 429 38.89 -8.74 25.87
CA ILE A 429 38.06 -9.59 25.01
C ILE A 429 38.97 -10.52 24.20
N THR A 430 38.72 -11.83 24.31
CA THR A 430 39.46 -12.91 23.66
C THR A 430 38.65 -13.59 22.56
N SER A 431 37.33 -13.61 22.65
CA SER A 431 36.44 -14.07 21.58
C SER A 431 35.11 -13.34 21.60
N TYR A 432 34.50 -13.17 20.43
CA TYR A 432 33.14 -12.69 20.28
C TYR A 432 32.43 -13.47 19.16
N VAL A 433 31.37 -14.17 19.52
CA VAL A 433 30.49 -14.89 18.60
C VAL A 433 29.08 -14.36 18.80
N SER A 434 28.44 -13.91 17.73
CA SER A 434 27.09 -13.35 17.78
C SER A 434 26.20 -13.97 16.71
N TYR A 435 25.07 -14.50 17.14
CA TYR A 435 24.05 -15.06 16.27
C TYR A 435 22.73 -14.34 16.46
N CYS A 436 22.05 -13.99 15.37
CA CYS A 436 20.73 -13.34 15.40
C CYS A 436 19.80 -13.95 14.35
N GLY A 437 18.51 -14.06 14.64
CA GLY A 437 17.50 -14.50 13.69
C GLY A 437 16.10 -13.98 14.03
N GLY A 438 15.43 -13.42 13.02
CA GLY A 438 13.98 -13.26 13.04
C GLY A 438 13.32 -14.52 12.47
N LEU A 439 12.51 -15.17 13.27
CA LEU A 439 11.94 -16.51 13.05
C LEU A 439 10.44 -16.50 13.35
N PRO A 440 9.65 -17.43 12.82
CA PRO A 440 8.34 -17.71 13.41
C PRO A 440 8.52 -18.16 14.87
N ALA A 441 7.53 -17.93 15.73
CA ALA A 441 7.56 -18.55 17.05
C ALA A 441 7.53 -20.09 16.92
N PRO A 442 8.08 -20.85 17.88
CA PRO A 442 8.24 -22.31 17.77
C PRO A 442 6.95 -23.07 17.41
N GLU A 443 5.80 -22.60 17.87
CA GLU A 443 4.49 -23.18 17.59
C GLU A 443 4.00 -22.98 16.13
N HIS A 444 4.68 -22.14 15.34
CA HIS A 444 4.32 -21.81 13.96
C HIS A 444 5.40 -22.22 12.94
N THR A 445 6.26 -23.17 13.30
CA THR A 445 7.32 -23.69 12.43
C THR A 445 6.85 -24.78 11.48
N ASP A 446 5.60 -25.25 11.58
CA ASP A 446 5.04 -26.30 10.72
C ASP A 446 4.80 -25.80 9.29
N THR A 447 5.91 -25.60 8.58
CA THR A 447 5.98 -25.10 7.21
C THR A 447 7.13 -25.81 6.49
N PRO A 448 7.07 -25.93 5.16
CA PRO A 448 8.12 -26.64 4.40
C PRO A 448 9.53 -26.08 4.59
N LEU A 449 9.67 -24.78 4.84
CA LEU A 449 10.96 -24.12 5.08
C LEU A 449 11.28 -23.94 6.57
N LEU A 450 10.39 -24.32 7.49
CA LEU A 450 10.49 -23.94 8.91
C LEU A 450 10.62 -22.42 9.10
N TYR A 451 10.02 -21.64 8.19
CA TYR A 451 10.18 -20.20 8.11
C TYR A 451 8.94 -19.53 7.51
N LYS A 452 8.69 -18.29 7.94
CA LYS A 452 7.60 -17.44 7.45
C LYS A 452 8.10 -16.02 7.18
N PHE A 453 7.46 -15.35 6.23
CA PHE A 453 7.84 -14.02 5.76
C PHE A 453 6.79 -12.97 6.11
N ASN A 454 7.24 -11.85 6.67
CA ASN A 454 6.49 -10.61 6.88
C ASN A 454 7.10 -9.43 6.09
N TRP A 455 8.04 -9.71 5.18
CA TRP A 455 8.57 -8.79 4.17
C TRP A 455 8.93 -9.57 2.90
N PHE A 456 9.32 -8.88 1.83
CA PHE A 456 9.63 -9.52 0.56
C PHE A 456 10.85 -10.49 0.67
N PRO A 457 10.70 -11.79 0.36
CA PRO A 457 11.69 -12.83 0.70
C PRO A 457 13.07 -12.71 0.04
N LYS A 458 13.18 -12.03 -1.11
CA LYS A 458 14.37 -12.06 -1.98
C LYS A 458 15.69 -11.85 -1.24
N GLY A 459 15.76 -10.82 -0.38
CA GLY A 459 16.98 -10.51 0.36
C GLY A 459 17.41 -11.64 1.30
N VAL A 460 16.45 -12.26 2.00
CA VAL A 460 16.72 -13.38 2.93
C VAL A 460 17.17 -14.62 2.18
N LEU A 461 16.54 -14.91 1.05
CA LEU A 461 16.90 -16.06 0.22
C LEU A 461 18.30 -15.88 -0.36
N LEU A 462 18.62 -14.74 -0.97
CA LEU A 462 19.93 -14.50 -1.59
C LEU A 462 21.09 -14.40 -0.60
N ASN A 463 20.82 -14.12 0.69
CA ASN A 463 21.87 -14.11 1.72
C ASN A 463 22.61 -15.45 1.82
N VAL A 464 21.96 -16.59 1.57
CA VAL A 464 22.60 -17.92 1.61
C VAL A 464 23.62 -18.14 0.48
N LEU A 465 23.59 -17.30 -0.56
CA LEU A 465 24.55 -17.32 -1.67
C LEU A 465 25.67 -16.30 -1.49
N SER A 466 25.59 -15.45 -0.47
CA SER A 466 26.56 -14.40 -0.21
C SER A 466 27.86 -14.98 0.35
N PRO A 467 29.02 -14.31 0.11
CA PRO A 467 30.26 -14.72 0.75
C PRO A 467 30.21 -14.41 2.25
N ALA A 468 31.01 -15.13 3.03
CA ALA A 468 31.22 -14.86 4.45
C ALA A 468 32.72 -14.86 4.80
N LYS A 469 33.11 -14.05 5.77
CA LYS A 469 34.49 -13.95 6.24
C LYS A 469 34.49 -13.73 7.75
N TYR A 470 35.26 -14.51 8.49
CA TYR A 470 35.31 -14.42 9.95
C TYR A 470 36.67 -14.84 10.50
N LEU A 471 36.90 -14.56 11.79
CA LEU A 471 38.12 -14.95 12.49
C LEU A 471 37.82 -16.12 13.42
N LYS A 472 38.58 -17.21 13.35
CA LYS A 472 38.47 -18.36 14.27
C LYS A 472 39.87 -18.80 14.68
N ASP A 473 40.15 -18.77 15.97
CA ASP A 473 41.43 -19.17 16.57
C ASP A 473 42.67 -18.49 15.93
N GLY A 474 42.53 -17.19 15.62
CA GLY A 474 43.56 -16.36 15.01
C GLY A 474 43.71 -16.55 13.50
N LYS A 475 42.88 -17.39 12.87
CA LYS A 475 42.89 -17.62 11.42
C LYS A 475 41.67 -16.99 10.77
N VAL A 476 41.91 -16.30 9.66
CA VAL A 476 40.83 -15.78 8.81
C VAL A 476 40.27 -16.94 8.00
N ILE A 477 38.96 -17.15 8.10
CA ILE A 477 38.20 -18.11 7.30
C ILE A 477 37.41 -17.30 6.27
N GLU A 478 37.50 -17.68 5.00
CA GLU A 478 36.79 -17.06 3.89
C GLU A 478 35.94 -18.12 3.17
N ILE A 479 34.65 -17.83 3.05
CA ILE A 479 33.66 -18.65 2.36
C ILE A 479 33.25 -17.89 1.10
N PRO A 480 33.46 -18.47 -0.10
CA PRO A 480 33.15 -17.80 -1.34
C PRO A 480 31.64 -17.65 -1.57
N SER A 481 31.26 -16.72 -2.45
CA SER A 481 29.88 -16.60 -2.93
C SER A 481 29.47 -17.82 -3.78
N GLY A 482 28.17 -17.96 -4.03
CA GLY A 482 27.63 -18.99 -4.92
C GLY A 482 27.13 -20.25 -4.20
N GLY A 483 26.85 -20.13 -2.90
CA GLY A 483 26.18 -21.18 -2.13
C GLY A 483 27.10 -22.06 -1.28
N ALA A 484 28.40 -21.79 -1.22
CA ALA A 484 29.33 -22.50 -0.32
C ALA A 484 28.90 -22.37 1.17
N LEU A 485 28.18 -21.30 1.51
CA LEU A 485 27.62 -21.09 2.84
C LEU A 485 26.60 -22.16 3.25
N LEU A 486 25.99 -22.85 2.29
CA LEU A 486 25.05 -23.94 2.58
C LEU A 486 25.74 -25.12 3.29
N ASP A 487 27.06 -25.28 3.11
CA ASP A 487 27.88 -26.33 3.73
C ASP A 487 28.43 -25.92 5.10
N GLU A 488 28.36 -24.64 5.45
CA GLU A 488 28.96 -24.04 6.65
C GLU A 488 27.91 -23.79 7.74
N VAL A 489 27.15 -24.84 8.06
CA VAL A 489 26.05 -24.82 9.02
C VAL A 489 26.45 -25.51 10.32
N GLU A 490 26.27 -24.84 11.45
CA GLU A 490 26.55 -25.37 12.79
C GLU A 490 25.23 -25.55 13.58
N SER A 491 25.10 -26.66 14.33
CA SER A 491 23.99 -26.83 15.29
C SER A 491 24.21 -25.89 16.48
N LEU A 492 23.19 -25.15 16.88
CA LEU A 492 23.29 -24.15 17.94
C LEU A 492 22.53 -24.62 19.19
N ASP A 493 23.25 -25.26 20.11
CA ASP A 493 22.64 -25.90 21.29
C ASP A 493 22.61 -25.00 22.55
N PHE A 494 22.90 -23.70 22.39
CA PHE A 494 23.06 -22.75 23.51
C PHE A 494 21.74 -22.31 24.17
N LEU A 495 20.59 -22.66 23.61
CA LEU A 495 19.27 -22.49 24.24
C LEU A 495 18.53 -23.84 24.23
N PRO A 496 18.51 -24.59 25.36
CA PRO A 496 17.95 -25.95 25.45
C PRO A 496 16.47 -26.14 25.08
N GLY A 497 15.75 -25.10 24.65
CA GLY A 497 14.37 -25.15 24.17
C GLY A 497 14.18 -24.89 22.67
N PHE A 498 15.25 -24.58 21.92
CA PHE A 498 15.19 -24.31 20.50
C PHE A 498 16.02 -25.31 19.70
N ASN A 499 15.45 -25.82 18.61
CA ASN A 499 16.17 -26.67 17.65
C ASN A 499 16.65 -25.82 16.47
N VAL A 500 17.75 -25.09 16.67
CA VAL A 500 18.24 -24.07 15.74
C VAL A 500 19.62 -24.41 15.17
N GLU A 501 19.87 -23.90 13.97
CA GLU A 501 21.14 -23.96 13.25
C GLU A 501 21.62 -22.55 12.92
N GLY A 502 22.94 -22.41 12.76
CA GLY A 502 23.62 -21.15 12.51
C GLY A 502 24.52 -21.21 11.30
N TYR A 503 24.65 -20.11 10.59
CA TYR A 503 25.66 -19.94 9.54
C TYR A 503 26.28 -18.53 9.61
N PRO A 504 27.57 -18.36 9.25
CA PRO A 504 28.24 -17.06 9.31
C PRO A 504 27.70 -16.10 8.23
N ASN A 505 27.69 -14.80 8.53
CA ASN A 505 27.16 -13.79 7.62
C ASN A 505 28.14 -12.66 7.34
N ARG A 506 28.26 -12.28 6.07
CA ARG A 506 29.06 -11.13 5.60
C ARG A 506 30.49 -11.19 6.15
N ASP A 507 31.12 -10.03 6.36
CA ASP A 507 32.45 -9.93 6.93
C ASP A 507 32.38 -9.58 8.43
N SER A 508 32.83 -10.50 9.27
CA SER A 508 32.94 -10.32 10.72
C SER A 508 34.28 -9.71 11.14
N THR A 509 35.29 -9.74 10.28
CA THR A 509 36.66 -9.31 10.64
C THR A 509 36.77 -7.79 10.82
N MET A 510 35.90 -7.03 10.16
CA MET A 510 35.81 -5.57 10.33
C MET A 510 35.45 -5.13 11.76
N TYR A 511 34.74 -5.96 12.53
CA TYR A 511 34.31 -5.62 13.88
C TYR A 511 35.45 -5.60 14.91
N ALA A 512 36.63 -6.13 14.56
CA ALA A 512 37.83 -6.02 15.39
C ALA A 512 38.17 -4.55 15.68
N SER A 513 38.15 -3.70 14.65
CA SER A 513 38.42 -2.27 14.77
C SER A 513 37.18 -1.49 15.19
N GLU A 514 36.00 -1.80 14.64
CA GLU A 514 34.78 -1.05 14.93
C GLU A 514 34.36 -1.14 16.41
N TYR A 515 34.59 -2.29 17.06
CA TYR A 515 34.31 -2.47 18.50
C TYR A 515 35.53 -2.28 19.41
N GLY A 516 36.71 -2.01 18.86
CA GLY A 516 37.94 -1.89 19.67
C GLY A 516 38.36 -3.19 20.35
N ILE A 517 38.08 -4.35 19.75
CA ILE A 517 38.39 -5.69 20.29
C ILE A 517 39.44 -6.42 19.45
N GLY A 518 40.39 -5.70 18.85
CA GLY A 518 41.45 -6.26 17.99
C GLY A 518 42.36 -7.31 18.65
N SER A 519 42.19 -7.54 19.94
CA SER A 519 42.88 -8.59 20.68
C SER A 519 42.18 -9.95 20.70
N ALA A 520 40.95 -10.03 20.18
CA ALA A 520 40.17 -11.25 20.09
C ALA A 520 40.73 -12.18 19.01
N SER A 521 40.88 -13.46 19.34
CA SER A 521 41.29 -14.49 18.38
C SER A 521 40.13 -15.08 17.60
N THR A 522 38.88 -14.87 18.03
CA THR A 522 37.68 -15.36 17.37
C THR A 522 36.65 -14.24 17.27
N LEU A 523 36.17 -13.97 16.06
CA LEU A 523 35.18 -12.95 15.72
C LEU A 523 34.24 -13.52 14.66
N LEU A 524 33.02 -13.83 15.05
CA LEU A 524 31.99 -14.38 14.15
C LEU A 524 30.66 -13.68 14.41
N ARG A 525 30.02 -13.20 13.34
CA ARG A 525 28.60 -12.86 13.30
C ARG A 525 27.90 -13.81 12.34
N GLY A 526 26.74 -14.31 12.74
CA GLY A 526 25.99 -15.28 11.97
C GLY A 526 24.48 -15.13 12.10
N THR A 527 23.76 -15.85 11.27
CA THR A 527 22.29 -15.91 11.30
C THR A 527 21.80 -17.21 11.89
N ILE A 528 20.72 -17.12 12.68
CA ILE A 528 19.99 -18.27 13.23
C ILE A 528 18.82 -18.64 12.32
N ARG A 529 18.63 -19.93 12.07
CA ARG A 529 17.43 -20.54 11.49
C ARG A 529 17.01 -21.77 12.28
N TYR A 530 15.79 -22.26 12.06
CA TYR A 530 15.43 -23.58 12.58
C TYR A 530 16.17 -24.67 11.81
N LYS A 531 16.57 -25.72 12.52
CA LYS A 531 17.36 -26.81 11.96
C LYS A 531 16.62 -27.48 10.79
N GLY A 532 17.27 -27.57 9.64
CA GLY A 532 16.69 -28.07 8.39
C GLY A 532 16.32 -26.99 7.36
N TYR A 533 16.32 -25.70 7.75
CA TYR A 533 16.10 -24.59 6.82
C TYR A 533 17.15 -24.58 5.70
N MET A 534 18.43 -24.71 6.03
CA MET A 534 19.52 -24.66 5.06
C MET A 534 19.48 -25.86 4.10
N GLU A 535 19.09 -27.04 4.58
CA GLU A 535 18.88 -28.22 3.73
C GLU A 535 17.69 -28.00 2.77
N ALA A 536 16.59 -27.44 3.25
CA ALA A 536 15.44 -27.09 2.44
C ALA A 536 15.79 -26.05 1.36
N VAL A 537 16.50 -24.99 1.72
CA VAL A 537 16.95 -23.96 0.78
C VAL A 537 17.94 -24.50 -0.25
N ARG A 538 18.85 -25.40 0.16
CA ARG A 538 19.76 -26.09 -0.77
C ARG A 538 18.99 -26.78 -1.89
N SER A 539 17.86 -27.43 -1.59
CA SER A 539 17.03 -28.07 -2.63
C SER A 539 16.54 -27.07 -3.68
N LEU A 540 16.15 -25.86 -3.27
CA LEU A 540 15.69 -24.79 -4.17
C LEU A 540 16.84 -24.22 -5.02
N VAL A 541 18.02 -24.06 -4.42
CA VAL A 541 19.25 -23.61 -5.10
C VAL A 541 19.66 -24.64 -6.15
N THR A 542 19.74 -25.91 -5.77
CA THR A 542 20.07 -27.03 -6.68
C THR A 542 19.09 -27.13 -7.86
N MET A 543 17.85 -26.68 -7.67
CA MET A 543 16.85 -26.62 -8.74
C MET A 543 16.95 -25.40 -9.66
N GLY A 544 17.90 -24.49 -9.44
CA GLY A 544 18.08 -23.28 -10.26
C GLY A 544 17.03 -22.20 -9.97
N LEU A 545 16.31 -22.28 -8.85
CA LEU A 545 15.24 -21.31 -8.52
C LEU A 545 15.76 -19.99 -7.92
N PHE A 546 17.07 -19.90 -7.68
CA PHE A 546 17.74 -18.71 -7.12
C PHE A 546 18.47 -17.89 -8.18
N GLU A 547 18.39 -18.30 -9.44
CA GLU A 547 18.97 -17.57 -10.56
C GLU A 547 18.36 -16.17 -10.66
N SER A 548 19.23 -15.17 -10.83
CA SER A 548 18.83 -13.76 -10.99
C SER A 548 18.81 -13.31 -12.46
N GLY A 549 19.20 -14.19 -13.39
CA GLY A 549 19.11 -13.92 -14.83
C GLY A 549 17.68 -14.00 -15.33
N PRO A 550 17.36 -13.33 -16.46
CA PRO A 550 16.05 -13.46 -17.10
C PRO A 550 15.82 -14.90 -17.57
N ASP A 551 14.61 -15.40 -17.33
CA ASP A 551 14.17 -16.72 -17.78
C ASP A 551 13.00 -16.55 -18.76
N ALA A 552 13.13 -17.08 -19.97
CA ALA A 552 12.14 -16.89 -21.04
C ALA A 552 10.75 -17.45 -20.67
N SER A 553 10.70 -18.54 -19.91
CA SER A 553 9.44 -19.13 -19.42
C SER A 553 8.76 -18.25 -18.37
N LEU A 554 9.52 -17.36 -17.72
CA LEU A 554 9.03 -16.44 -16.68
C LEU A 554 8.86 -15.00 -17.17
N HIS A 555 8.90 -14.77 -18.49
CA HIS A 555 8.63 -13.44 -19.04
C HIS A 555 7.16 -13.03 -18.78
N PRO A 556 6.88 -11.84 -18.23
CA PRO A 556 5.52 -11.39 -17.92
C PRO A 556 4.56 -11.52 -19.11
N ASP A 557 4.99 -11.10 -20.31
CA ASP A 557 4.20 -11.17 -21.54
C ASP A 557 4.21 -12.54 -22.25
N GLY A 558 4.91 -13.54 -21.68
CA GLY A 558 4.92 -14.90 -22.24
C GLY A 558 3.58 -15.63 -22.06
N PRO A 559 3.43 -16.85 -22.60
CA PRO A 559 2.29 -17.70 -22.29
C PRO A 559 2.18 -17.99 -20.79
N GLU A 560 0.98 -18.32 -20.32
CA GLU A 560 0.79 -18.85 -18.97
C GLU A 560 1.52 -20.20 -18.83
N ILE A 561 2.06 -20.45 -17.65
CA ILE A 561 2.78 -21.68 -17.32
C ILE A 561 2.50 -22.05 -15.86
N THR A 562 2.31 -23.34 -15.58
CA THR A 562 2.13 -23.84 -14.21
C THR A 562 3.47 -24.11 -13.53
N TRP A 563 3.46 -24.27 -12.20
CA TRP A 563 4.65 -24.68 -11.44
C TRP A 563 5.23 -26.00 -11.91
N LYS A 564 4.38 -26.99 -12.18
CA LYS A 564 4.79 -28.28 -12.75
C LYS A 564 5.46 -28.10 -14.10
N GLU A 565 4.84 -27.37 -15.02
CA GLU A 565 5.40 -27.12 -16.36
C GLU A 565 6.75 -26.40 -16.27
N TYR A 566 6.87 -25.40 -15.40
CA TYR A 566 8.12 -24.71 -15.16
C TYR A 566 9.20 -25.63 -14.58
N MET A 567 8.85 -26.50 -13.62
CA MET A 567 9.79 -27.49 -13.11
C MET A 567 10.22 -28.49 -14.18
N CYS A 568 9.35 -28.85 -15.13
CA CYS A 568 9.72 -29.70 -16.27
C CYS A 568 10.79 -29.06 -17.14
N THR A 569 10.75 -27.73 -17.35
CA THR A 569 11.77 -27.02 -18.14
C THR A 569 13.15 -27.12 -17.50
N LYS A 570 13.24 -27.21 -16.16
CA LYS A 570 14.52 -27.41 -15.46
C LYS A 570 15.16 -28.77 -15.74
N PHE A 571 14.44 -29.72 -16.35
CA PHE A 571 14.95 -31.04 -16.75
C PHE A 571 14.90 -31.27 -18.26
N ASP A 572 14.68 -30.22 -19.06
CA ASP A 572 14.48 -30.31 -20.51
C ASP A 572 13.35 -31.31 -20.88
N LYS A 573 12.27 -31.32 -20.10
CA LYS A 573 11.07 -32.16 -20.32
C LYS A 573 9.84 -31.33 -20.70
N SER A 574 8.89 -31.96 -21.40
CA SER A 574 7.58 -31.36 -21.66
C SER A 574 6.66 -31.45 -20.44
N GLY A 575 5.65 -30.57 -20.37
CA GLY A 575 4.65 -30.55 -19.29
C GLY A 575 3.76 -31.80 -19.21
N ASP A 576 3.72 -32.60 -20.28
CA ASP A 576 2.95 -33.85 -20.36
C ASP A 576 3.55 -35.00 -19.55
N ILE A 577 4.74 -34.82 -18.96
CA ILE A 577 5.37 -35.85 -18.12
C ILE A 577 4.47 -36.19 -16.92
N LEU A 578 4.41 -37.48 -16.59
CA LEU A 578 3.73 -37.96 -15.40
C LEU A 578 4.37 -37.33 -14.15
N ALA A 579 3.53 -36.89 -13.21
CA ALA A 579 3.98 -36.21 -12.00
C ALA A 579 5.00 -37.06 -11.20
N ASP A 580 4.80 -38.38 -11.12
CA ASP A 580 5.72 -39.27 -10.40
C ASP A 580 7.09 -39.35 -11.09
N SER A 581 7.15 -39.33 -12.43
CA SER A 581 8.43 -39.28 -13.15
C SER A 581 9.16 -37.95 -12.92
N LEU A 582 8.44 -36.84 -12.79
CA LEU A 582 9.05 -35.57 -12.40
C LEU A 582 9.59 -35.60 -10.97
N LYS A 583 8.88 -36.25 -10.03
CA LYS A 583 9.35 -36.44 -8.65
C LYS A 583 10.65 -37.23 -8.60
N ASP A 584 10.74 -38.31 -9.37
CA ASP A 584 11.96 -39.14 -9.44
C ASP A 584 13.16 -38.33 -9.95
N LEU A 585 12.96 -37.51 -10.99
CA LEU A 585 14.00 -36.61 -11.52
C LEU A 585 14.47 -35.57 -10.49
N ILE A 586 13.53 -34.98 -9.75
CA ILE A 586 13.83 -34.05 -8.67
C ILE A 586 14.59 -34.76 -7.56
N TYR A 587 14.13 -35.93 -7.12
CA TYR A 587 14.76 -36.74 -6.07
C TYR A 587 16.21 -37.10 -6.42
N ASP A 588 16.48 -37.50 -7.67
CA ASP A 588 17.83 -37.77 -8.13
C ASP A 588 18.71 -36.50 -8.13
N ARG A 589 18.20 -35.35 -8.61
CA ARG A 589 18.98 -34.11 -8.70
C ARG A 589 19.34 -33.52 -7.34
N ILE A 590 18.45 -33.62 -6.35
CA ILE A 590 18.70 -33.12 -4.99
C ILE A 590 19.54 -34.10 -4.14
N GLY A 591 20.00 -35.22 -4.70
CA GLY A 591 20.86 -36.16 -3.99
C GLY A 591 20.11 -37.19 -3.14
N LYS A 592 18.87 -37.52 -3.51
CA LYS A 592 18.06 -38.59 -2.91
C LYS A 592 17.68 -38.34 -1.44
N SER A 593 17.43 -37.08 -1.07
CA SER A 593 16.88 -36.73 0.24
C SER A 593 15.34 -36.66 0.17
N GLU A 594 14.67 -37.56 0.91
CA GLU A 594 13.20 -37.53 1.02
C GLU A 594 12.71 -36.24 1.69
N ALA A 595 13.46 -35.71 2.67
CA ALA A 595 13.11 -34.47 3.35
C ALA A 595 13.11 -33.27 2.39
N GLN A 596 14.14 -33.16 1.54
CA GLN A 596 14.22 -32.12 0.52
C GLN A 596 13.14 -32.27 -0.57
N LEU A 597 12.86 -33.51 -1.00
CA LEU A 597 11.78 -33.75 -1.95
C LEU A 597 10.45 -33.28 -1.36
N ASN A 598 10.13 -33.72 -0.13
CA ASN A 598 8.91 -33.32 0.57
C ASN A 598 8.81 -31.81 0.75
N CYS A 599 9.92 -31.10 0.98
CA CYS A 599 9.94 -29.64 0.98
C CYS A 599 9.44 -29.06 -0.35
N ILE A 600 10.01 -29.49 -1.48
CA ILE A 600 9.59 -29.02 -2.83
C ILE A 600 8.11 -29.33 -3.10
N LEU A 601 7.67 -30.54 -2.74
CA LEU A 601 6.28 -30.98 -2.91
C LEU A 601 5.31 -30.16 -2.07
N ASN A 602 5.61 -29.97 -0.78
CA ASN A 602 4.74 -29.26 0.15
C ASN A 602 4.73 -27.74 -0.10
N LEU A 603 5.80 -27.20 -0.70
CA LEU A 603 5.80 -25.86 -1.28
C LEU A 603 4.92 -25.73 -2.53
N GLY A 604 4.42 -26.84 -3.10
CA GLY A 604 3.57 -26.80 -4.28
C GLY A 604 4.30 -26.44 -5.57
N LEU A 605 5.62 -26.61 -5.60
CA LEU A 605 6.44 -26.25 -6.77
C LEU A 605 6.27 -27.22 -7.94
N ILE A 606 5.48 -28.28 -7.79
CA ILE A 606 5.05 -29.16 -8.89
C ILE A 606 3.53 -29.19 -9.08
N SER A 607 2.84 -28.16 -8.56
CA SER A 607 1.39 -28.03 -8.72
C SER A 607 1.01 -27.56 -10.12
N GLU A 608 -0.27 -27.70 -10.46
CA GLU A 608 -0.86 -27.12 -11.68
C GLU A 608 -1.29 -25.65 -11.47
N ASP A 609 -0.84 -25.02 -10.38
CA ASP A 609 -1.10 -23.59 -10.13
C ASP A 609 -0.32 -22.73 -11.13
N VAL A 610 -0.99 -21.76 -11.74
CA VAL A 610 -0.39 -20.81 -12.68
C VAL A 610 0.60 -19.89 -11.95
N ILE A 611 1.78 -19.70 -12.55
CA ILE A 611 2.84 -18.86 -11.98
C ILE A 611 2.55 -17.37 -12.18
N ASP A 612 2.65 -16.58 -11.11
CA ASP A 612 2.74 -15.11 -11.17
C ASP A 612 4.18 -14.69 -11.53
N LYS A 613 4.43 -14.59 -12.84
CA LYS A 613 5.74 -14.39 -13.47
C LYS A 613 6.35 -13.02 -13.15
N LYS A 614 7.61 -13.01 -12.66
CA LYS A 614 8.37 -11.79 -12.34
C LYS A 614 9.68 -11.63 -13.14
N GLY A 615 9.82 -12.33 -14.28
CA GLY A 615 10.96 -12.20 -15.19
C GLY A 615 12.19 -13.02 -14.81
N THR A 616 12.49 -13.18 -13.52
CA THR A 616 13.60 -14.02 -13.02
C THR A 616 13.09 -15.15 -12.12
N PRO A 617 13.83 -16.27 -12.02
CA PRO A 617 13.49 -17.37 -11.11
C PRO A 617 13.38 -16.92 -9.64
N ILE A 618 14.36 -16.16 -9.14
CA ILE A 618 14.35 -15.71 -7.74
C ILE A 618 13.22 -14.73 -7.44
N ASP A 619 12.90 -13.80 -8.34
CA ASP A 619 11.81 -12.83 -8.12
C ASP A 619 10.44 -13.52 -8.15
N THR A 620 10.27 -14.49 -9.04
CA THR A 620 9.05 -15.28 -9.18
C THR A 620 8.85 -16.18 -7.95
N LEU A 621 9.89 -16.90 -7.53
CA LEU A 621 9.87 -17.70 -6.31
C LEU A 621 9.62 -16.84 -5.06
N SER A 622 10.29 -15.69 -4.94
CA SER A 622 10.13 -14.79 -3.79
C SER A 622 8.70 -14.28 -3.68
N ASN A 623 8.09 -13.86 -4.80
CA ASN A 623 6.70 -13.44 -4.84
C ASN A 623 5.73 -14.56 -4.48
N TYR A 624 6.01 -15.79 -4.90
CA TYR A 624 5.21 -16.96 -4.55
C TYR A 624 5.30 -17.32 -3.06
N LEU A 625 6.53 -17.39 -2.52
CA LEU A 625 6.78 -17.70 -1.11
C LEU A 625 6.26 -16.60 -0.17
N ALA A 626 6.29 -15.33 -0.60
CA ALA A 626 5.73 -14.22 0.16
C ALA A 626 4.23 -14.42 0.46
N LYS A 627 3.48 -15.03 -0.47
CA LYS A 627 2.06 -15.34 -0.31
C LYS A 627 1.86 -16.65 0.45
N ARG A 628 2.62 -17.69 0.08
CA ARG A 628 2.44 -19.06 0.60
C ARG A 628 2.91 -19.23 2.06
N LEU A 629 3.93 -18.49 2.47
CA LEU A 629 4.53 -18.55 3.80
C LEU A 629 4.35 -17.23 4.56
N ALA A 630 3.26 -16.50 4.29
CA ALA A 630 2.87 -15.34 5.08
C ALA A 630 2.42 -15.75 6.49
N TYR A 631 2.55 -14.83 7.44
CA TYR A 631 1.93 -15.00 8.76
C TYR A 631 0.41 -14.82 8.66
N ALA A 632 -0.34 -15.74 9.27
CA ALA A 632 -1.76 -15.56 9.50
C ALA A 632 -2.00 -14.59 10.67
N PRO A 633 -3.17 -13.92 10.77
CA PRO A 633 -3.41 -12.87 11.78
C PRO A 633 -3.23 -13.30 13.23
N HIS A 634 -3.36 -14.59 13.56
CA HIS A 634 -3.23 -15.11 14.92
C HIS A 634 -1.82 -15.63 15.24
N GLU A 635 -0.93 -15.63 14.26
CA GLU A 635 0.44 -16.12 14.42
C GLU A 635 1.37 -15.02 14.88
N ARG A 636 2.47 -15.41 15.51
CA ARG A 636 3.50 -14.49 15.99
C ARG A 636 4.89 -14.92 15.55
N ASP A 637 5.75 -13.94 15.34
CA ASP A 637 7.17 -14.11 15.11
C ASP A 637 7.96 -13.99 16.41
N MET A 638 9.27 -14.17 16.30
CA MET A 638 10.23 -14.13 17.37
C MET A 638 11.56 -13.58 16.85
N ILE A 639 12.21 -12.76 17.66
CA ILE A 639 13.62 -12.41 17.50
C ILE A 639 14.41 -13.20 18.53
N LEU A 640 15.42 -13.91 18.05
CA LEU A 640 16.36 -14.67 18.85
C LEU A 640 17.77 -14.17 18.58
N MET A 641 18.46 -13.71 19.62
CA MET A 641 19.83 -13.23 19.51
C MET A 641 20.65 -13.71 20.70
N ARG A 642 21.90 -14.08 20.42
CA ARG A 642 22.88 -14.54 21.40
C ARG A 642 24.23 -13.91 21.10
N HIS A 643 24.86 -13.34 22.12
CA HIS A 643 26.29 -13.07 22.11
C HIS A 643 27.00 -14.00 23.09
N ASP A 644 28.11 -14.59 22.66
CA ASP A 644 29.03 -15.34 23.49
C ASP A 644 30.40 -14.65 23.44
N VAL A 645 30.83 -14.17 24.60
CA VAL A 645 32.01 -13.33 24.80
C VAL A 645 33.01 -14.05 25.70
N GLY A 646 34.19 -14.32 25.16
CA GLY A 646 35.32 -14.82 25.94
C GLY A 646 36.11 -13.66 26.52
N ILE A 647 36.35 -13.69 27.82
CA ILE A 647 37.01 -12.62 28.57
C ILE A 647 38.21 -13.20 29.33
N GLU A 648 39.32 -12.48 29.33
CA GLU A 648 40.48 -12.75 30.17
C GLU A 648 40.74 -11.56 31.09
N TRP A 649 40.75 -11.80 32.40
CA TRP A 649 41.01 -10.80 33.42
C TRP A 649 42.51 -10.69 33.74
N GLY A 650 42.93 -9.58 34.34
CA GLY A 650 44.35 -9.32 34.65
C GLY A 650 45.02 -10.35 35.57
N ASP A 651 44.24 -11.13 36.33
CA ASP A 651 44.70 -12.25 37.16
C ASP A 651 44.74 -13.61 36.41
N ARG A 652 44.61 -13.57 35.07
CA ARG A 652 44.49 -14.72 34.14
C ARG A 652 43.24 -15.58 34.33
N LYS A 653 42.26 -15.14 35.13
CA LYS A 653 40.96 -15.82 35.15
C LYS A 653 40.27 -15.64 33.81
N LYS A 654 39.64 -16.72 33.36
CA LYS A 654 38.84 -16.73 32.15
C LYS A 654 37.38 -16.72 32.51
N GLU A 655 36.62 -15.93 31.77
CA GLU A 655 35.18 -15.82 31.91
C GLU A 655 34.56 -16.00 30.53
N HIS A 656 33.45 -16.72 30.51
CA HIS A 656 32.56 -16.80 29.38
C HIS A 656 31.26 -16.08 29.75
N ARG A 657 30.96 -15.00 29.03
CA ARG A 657 29.75 -14.22 29.22
C ARG A 657 28.82 -14.38 28.03
N SER A 658 27.56 -14.51 28.35
CA SER A 658 26.53 -14.97 27.45
C SER A 658 25.34 -14.03 27.54
N ILE A 659 24.99 -13.36 26.44
CA ILE A 659 23.95 -12.32 26.41
C ILE A 659 22.83 -12.82 25.51
N ASN A 660 21.67 -13.10 26.11
CA ASN A 660 20.49 -13.60 25.43
C ASN A 660 19.47 -12.49 25.22
N PHE A 661 19.02 -12.28 23.99
CA PHE A 661 17.91 -11.40 23.69
C PHE A 661 16.83 -12.18 22.95
N VAL A 662 15.66 -12.32 23.59
CA VAL A 662 14.50 -13.03 23.03
C VAL A 662 13.30 -12.10 23.11
N SER A 663 12.64 -11.88 21.97
CA SER A 663 11.43 -11.06 21.90
C SER A 663 10.39 -11.76 21.04
N TYR A 664 9.16 -11.88 21.54
CA TYR A 664 8.03 -12.41 20.79
C TYR A 664 7.14 -11.29 20.25
N GLY A 665 6.56 -11.53 19.08
CA GLY A 665 5.53 -10.68 18.50
C GLY A 665 4.22 -10.81 19.27
N ASP A 666 3.41 -9.75 19.21
CA ASP A 666 2.06 -9.76 19.71
C ASP A 666 1.13 -10.20 18.58
N ALA A 667 0.50 -11.37 18.72
CA ALA A 667 -0.36 -11.96 17.70
C ALA A 667 -1.44 -10.95 17.24
N GLY A 668 -1.53 -10.74 15.92
CA GLY A 668 -2.48 -9.81 15.29
C GLY A 668 -2.23 -8.33 15.56
N LYS A 669 -1.10 -7.98 16.18
CA LYS A 669 -0.71 -6.61 16.48
C LYS A 669 0.66 -6.29 15.87
N THR A 670 1.72 -6.32 16.68
CA THR A 670 3.05 -5.89 16.27
C THR A 670 4.02 -7.05 16.38
N SER A 671 4.67 -7.36 15.26
CA SER A 671 5.69 -8.40 15.19
C SER A 671 6.92 -8.05 16.05
N ALA A 672 7.63 -9.07 16.54
CA ALA A 672 8.91 -8.89 17.21
C ALA A 672 9.88 -8.13 16.31
N MET A 673 9.94 -8.47 15.01
CA MET A 673 10.77 -7.76 14.03
C MET A 673 10.41 -6.28 13.93
N ALA A 674 9.13 -5.94 13.84
CA ALA A 674 8.71 -4.55 13.77
C ALA A 674 9.09 -3.79 15.05
N LYS A 675 8.87 -4.38 16.23
CA LYS A 675 9.25 -3.78 17.52
C LYS A 675 10.76 -3.53 17.61
N THR A 676 11.57 -4.54 17.32
CA THR A 676 13.03 -4.49 17.49
C THR A 676 13.75 -3.70 16.41
N VAL A 677 13.08 -3.37 15.29
CA VAL A 677 13.60 -2.44 14.28
C VAL A 677 13.06 -1.03 14.47
N GLY A 678 11.75 -0.89 14.61
CA GLY A 678 11.07 0.41 14.67
C GLY A 678 11.33 1.17 15.97
N LEU A 679 11.35 0.51 17.12
CA LEU A 679 11.58 1.20 18.40
C LEU A 679 12.98 1.81 18.53
N PRO A 680 14.09 1.09 18.24
CA PRO A 680 15.42 1.72 18.28
C PRO A 680 15.52 2.90 17.29
N THR A 681 14.92 2.78 16.11
CA THR A 681 14.86 3.86 15.12
C THR A 681 14.10 5.08 15.65
N GLY A 682 12.89 4.89 16.20
CA GLY A 682 12.08 5.97 16.78
C GLY A 682 12.74 6.63 18.00
N ILE A 683 13.38 5.83 18.85
CA ILE A 683 14.16 6.33 20.00
C ILE A 683 15.34 7.18 19.52
N ALA A 684 16.13 6.69 18.56
CA ALA A 684 17.27 7.42 18.02
C ALA A 684 16.85 8.75 17.37
N ALA A 685 15.76 8.73 16.59
CA ALA A 685 15.19 9.95 16.01
C ALA A 685 14.78 10.96 17.07
N ARG A 686 14.09 10.52 18.12
CA ARG A 686 13.72 11.38 19.26
C ARG A 686 14.94 11.96 19.97
N MET A 687 15.98 11.16 20.18
CA MET A 687 17.22 11.60 20.82
C MET A 687 17.96 12.66 19.99
N ILE A 688 17.94 12.55 18.66
CA ILE A 688 18.50 13.57 17.78
C ILE A 688 17.69 14.86 17.85
N LEU A 689 16.35 14.78 17.80
CA LEU A 689 15.47 15.93 17.92
C LEU A 689 15.65 16.67 19.26
N ASN A 690 15.81 15.92 20.35
CA ASN A 690 16.07 16.46 21.69
C ASN A 690 17.51 17.00 21.88
N GLY A 691 18.41 16.81 20.89
CA GLY A 691 19.81 17.21 21.01
C GLY A 691 20.65 16.34 21.96
N GLU A 692 20.17 15.15 22.32
CA GLU A 692 20.88 14.17 23.15
C GLU A 692 22.02 13.50 22.36
N ILE A 693 21.81 13.27 21.06
CA ILE A 693 22.85 12.77 20.14
C ILE A 693 23.46 13.96 19.41
N GLN A 694 24.72 14.25 19.74
CA GLN A 694 25.43 15.42 19.18
C GLN A 694 26.51 15.04 18.17
N THR A 695 26.83 13.75 18.03
CA THR A 695 27.78 13.24 17.04
C THR A 695 27.33 13.62 15.63
N LYS A 696 28.21 14.25 14.86
CA LYS A 696 27.97 14.68 13.47
C LYS A 696 28.60 13.72 12.46
N GLY A 697 28.11 13.78 11.23
CA GLY A 697 28.51 12.88 10.15
C GLY A 697 27.68 11.60 10.11
N VAL A 698 28.17 10.63 9.34
CA VAL A 698 27.61 9.28 9.22
C VAL A 698 28.13 8.41 10.36
N CYS A 699 27.25 7.85 11.18
CA CYS A 699 27.60 7.12 12.40
C CYS A 699 26.59 6.01 12.75
N GLY A 700 27.02 5.01 13.54
CA GLY A 700 26.15 3.99 14.15
C GLY A 700 26.08 4.10 15.68
N PRO A 701 25.29 3.25 16.36
CA PRO A 701 25.03 3.35 17.80
C PRO A 701 26.12 2.68 18.65
N MET A 702 27.40 2.94 18.35
CA MET A 702 28.52 2.24 19.02
C MET A 702 29.13 3.03 20.19
N LYS A 703 28.80 4.32 20.33
CA LYS A 703 29.27 5.15 21.44
C LYS A 703 28.37 5.01 22.66
N MET A 704 28.96 5.00 23.86
CA MET A 704 28.23 4.89 25.14
C MET A 704 27.14 5.95 25.31
N GLU A 705 27.42 7.19 24.93
CA GLU A 705 26.44 8.29 24.95
C GLU A 705 25.19 8.03 24.09
N THR A 706 25.30 7.13 23.10
CA THR A 706 24.21 6.74 22.20
C THR A 706 23.56 5.43 22.63
N TYR A 707 24.33 4.34 22.78
CA TYR A 707 23.75 3.01 23.02
C TYR A 707 23.09 2.91 24.40
N GLN A 708 23.68 3.51 25.43
CA GLN A 708 23.22 3.30 26.81
C GLN A 708 21.82 3.91 27.03
N PRO A 709 21.53 5.16 26.59
CA PRO A 709 20.16 5.68 26.68
C PRO A 709 19.17 4.93 25.79
N ILE A 710 19.59 4.44 24.61
CA ILE A 710 18.71 3.64 23.74
C ILE A 710 18.32 2.32 24.44
N LEU A 711 19.29 1.55 24.95
CA LEU A 711 19.02 0.30 25.66
C LEU A 711 18.13 0.50 26.90
N GLN A 712 18.35 1.58 27.66
CA GLN A 712 17.49 1.91 28.82
C GLN A 712 16.05 2.21 28.41
N ARG A 713 15.83 2.87 27.27
CA ARG A 713 14.49 3.14 26.74
C ARG A 713 13.85 1.88 26.18
N LEU A 714 14.62 1.05 25.47
CA LEU A 714 14.15 -0.27 24.99
C LEU A 714 13.71 -1.17 26.14
N GLN A 715 14.44 -1.16 27.26
CA GLN A 715 14.05 -1.90 28.46
C GLN A 715 12.68 -1.46 29.00
N LYS A 716 12.35 -0.16 28.93
CA LYS A 716 11.02 0.36 29.33
C LYS A 716 9.91 -0.07 28.37
N GLU A 717 10.24 -0.33 27.11
CA GLU A 717 9.33 -0.93 26.12
C GLU A 717 9.26 -2.47 26.23
N GLY A 718 9.90 -3.06 27.25
CA GLY A 718 9.91 -4.51 27.48
C GLY A 718 10.92 -5.29 26.63
N LEU A 719 11.88 -4.60 25.99
CA LEU A 719 12.95 -5.20 25.21
C LEU A 719 14.26 -5.17 26.00
N SER A 720 14.65 -6.30 26.58
CA SER A 720 15.86 -6.43 27.38
C SER A 720 16.59 -7.74 27.12
N ALA A 721 17.90 -7.73 27.28
CA ALA A 721 18.72 -8.93 27.27
C ALA A 721 18.90 -9.50 28.68
N VAL A 722 19.19 -10.80 28.76
CA VAL A 722 19.55 -11.52 29.99
C VAL A 722 21.00 -12.00 29.86
N GLU A 723 21.81 -11.69 30.87
CA GLU A 723 23.21 -12.09 30.92
C GLU A 723 23.44 -13.31 31.82
N GLU A 724 24.28 -14.21 31.35
CA GLU A 724 24.79 -15.36 32.10
C GLU A 724 26.31 -15.32 32.11
N ILE A 725 26.89 -15.47 33.30
CA ILE A 725 28.34 -15.44 33.50
C ILE A 725 28.82 -16.80 33.99
N LYS A 726 29.80 -17.37 33.29
CA LYS A 726 30.45 -18.62 33.67
C LYS A 726 31.96 -18.41 33.78
N LEU A 727 32.51 -18.64 34.98
CA LEU A 727 33.95 -18.67 35.20
C LEU A 727 34.52 -20.01 34.68
N LEU A 728 35.67 -19.95 33.99
CA LEU A 728 36.34 -21.09 33.35
C LEU A 728 37.60 -21.54 34.10
#